data_AF-A0A949NC70-F1
#
_entry.id   AF-A0A949NC70-F1
#
_cell.length_a   1.000
_cell.length_b   1.000
_cell.length_c   1.000
_cell.angle_alpha   90.00
_cell.angle_beta   90.00
_cell.angle_gamma   90.00
#
_symmetry.space_group_name_H-M   'P 1'
#
loop_
_entity.id
_entity.type
_entity.pdbx_description
1 polymer ?
#
loop_
_entity_poly.entity_id
_entity_poly.type
_entity_poly.pdbx_seq_one_letter_code
_entity_poly.pdbx_strand_id
1 'polypeptide(L)'
;MTSRRTIFGVVASIAAIILIVSIFTSLTFTQTPDEAETLRIEKINREIQKKGLHWTAGTTSKSLLSAEEKRGLCGLEPLPDGVESGLPTITAPEGAMYDPAFDWRALNGTTPTQDQGSCGACWAFAAVAQLESHMRIYDDRIEDLSEAQTLYCNPYSQGCGGGNSYGAYYIMTNYGQVREYCIPYANRDDLACTETSCEPVGFITGYTSVSNDVNSIKEALLTGPVYTTIDIVDRFYDYLFGCFSWVDEVVGYHAVLIVGWDDNQCGGDGAWLIKNSWGLGWGMDGYGYVQYGNNTIGDGTRQITYLPSTVYVDITAPTGGEVLDVGEDYTIEWTTSREVPDSISVLLSINSGDSYDYTLVTGLAGTSTSWEWNVDDMPVTTARVKVIAYYGGVLGGYDMSEANLTISGKPYRYVSTTGGDIYPYSTPAWAATSVQDAVDAAAFYDSIMVCEGTYNESVGITKPIHMMGGWNTTFTARDPETNVTTLSAGGSVVSFVSVLLGTPGIEGFHLVNGTGTAAILPLNGIYGGGVMTYSSAALIKDNVFTGCGYTSVTGFSGGGAIACYDGTVTITGNKIIDCVAQCGGGIYLYQASATITGNTISGCLSNLEFTGLRNGGGIYALHAPINLSGNSIHDNTGYREGGGIYARLSTAISSGDSIYSNSVSSNGGGIYSDHSRVSLSGCFIGENDAVSSGGGIFLKGEQFDIENSILTMNHTTSMAGGIFADSTWGDWTNNTIDRNTALYAGGNVFMLNAVSMDVRNNMITYGSPNGFQPSMATNITFQYNDCYGNTPEDLTVIIPDTTNIFRHPHYSDTLLVDYQLSLHSGGIDTGDPSISDIDGSLSDIGAFGGPGSSSLAPEYVQNLAATAINDTTIEITWDARLPGGLDYFAIYADSSENFIPDESNFLTTLPPDENSYQDSDLDSCMYYRVNIIDLNGYASGYSNVGGDCIDGTTTDTGDLPSYVNMLAQNYPNPFNGNTTITYSIASPARVVLKIYDTAGRLIRTLEDRDREAGQYQIHWNGKDNAARPVASGVYFMRVAADDFNQTKKIVYLR
;
A
#
# COMPACT_ATOMS: atom_id res chain seq x y z
N MET A 1 57.13 18.65 -75.67
CA MET A 1 56.03 19.41 -75.04
C MET A 1 56.61 20.09 -73.80
N THR A 2 57.15 21.31 -73.92
CA THR A 2 56.44 22.59 -73.61
C THR A 2 56.13 22.69 -72.11
N SER A 3 56.88 23.37 -71.23
CA SER A 3 57.80 24.53 -71.36
C SER A 3 57.13 25.84 -71.81
N ARG A 4 56.70 26.67 -70.84
CA ARG A 4 57.15 28.07 -70.60
C ARG A 4 56.16 28.90 -69.75
N ARG A 5 56.69 29.54 -68.68
CA ARG A 5 56.37 30.91 -68.15
C ARG A 5 54.88 31.14 -67.71
N THR A 6 54.42 32.13 -66.95
CA THR A 6 54.84 33.48 -66.48
C THR A 6 53.81 33.88 -65.38
N ILE A 7 53.99 34.70 -64.33
CA ILE A 7 55.15 35.39 -63.70
C ILE A 7 54.71 36.01 -62.32
N PHE A 8 55.62 36.66 -61.57
CA PHE A 8 55.43 37.45 -60.31
C PHE A 8 55.11 36.72 -59.00
N GLY A 9 55.87 37.05 -57.94
CA GLY A 9 55.69 36.54 -56.58
C GLY A 9 56.94 36.51 -55.68
N VAL A 10 57.94 37.37 -55.91
CA VAL A 10 59.17 37.45 -55.09
C VAL A 10 59.42 38.91 -54.67
N VAL A 11 59.99 39.10 -53.48
CA VAL A 11 60.22 40.37 -52.76
C VAL A 11 59.00 40.89 -51.98
N ALA A 12 58.58 40.11 -50.99
CA ALA A 12 57.99 40.58 -49.74
C ALA A 12 58.38 39.61 -48.60
N SER A 13 58.34 40.09 -47.35
CA SER A 13 58.39 39.25 -46.12
C SER A 13 59.72 38.67 -45.61
N ILE A 14 60.89 39.21 -46.01
CA ILE A 14 62.15 39.02 -45.24
C ILE A 14 62.30 40.08 -44.11
N ALA A 15 61.41 41.08 -44.04
CA ALA A 15 61.47 42.18 -43.07
C ALA A 15 60.21 42.34 -42.18
N ALA A 16 59.33 41.33 -42.14
CA ALA A 16 58.08 41.38 -41.35
C ALA A 16 57.93 40.25 -40.31
N ILE A 17 58.85 39.29 -40.27
CA ILE A 17 58.89 38.26 -39.20
C ILE A 17 59.51 38.82 -37.90
N ILE A 18 60.14 40.00 -37.97
CA ILE A 18 60.63 40.75 -36.79
C ILE A 18 59.50 41.58 -36.13
N LEU A 19 58.27 41.55 -36.67
CA LEU A 19 57.08 42.18 -36.06
C LEU A 19 55.95 41.17 -35.74
N ILE A 20 56.30 39.90 -35.52
CA ILE A 20 55.46 38.94 -34.75
C ILE A 20 56.27 38.50 -33.51
N VAL A 21 56.85 39.48 -32.81
CA VAL A 21 57.67 39.31 -31.59
C VAL A 21 57.14 40.20 -30.46
N SER A 22 55.87 40.63 -30.53
CA SER A 22 55.29 41.59 -29.55
C SER A 22 53.80 41.45 -29.25
N ILE A 23 53.09 40.44 -29.79
CA ILE A 23 51.69 40.12 -29.40
C ILE A 23 51.50 38.59 -29.26
N PHE A 24 52.45 37.94 -28.59
CA PHE A 24 52.31 36.60 -28.00
C PHE A 24 53.23 36.48 -26.78
N THR A 25 53.08 37.42 -25.83
CA THR A 25 53.44 37.14 -24.44
C THR A 25 52.41 36.19 -23.84
N SER A 26 52.88 35.23 -23.03
CA SER A 26 52.05 34.32 -22.21
C SER A 26 50.97 33.53 -22.94
N LEU A 27 51.39 32.51 -23.69
CA LEU A 27 50.66 31.24 -23.77
C LEU A 27 51.54 30.15 -23.17
N THR A 28 51.56 30.09 -21.85
CA THR A 28 51.99 28.90 -21.12
C THR A 28 51.03 27.78 -21.49
N PHE A 29 51.52 26.73 -22.14
CA PHE A 29 50.83 25.43 -22.09
C PHE A 29 50.82 25.01 -20.62
N THR A 30 49.70 25.25 -19.94
CA THR A 30 49.43 24.64 -18.64
C THR A 30 49.18 23.16 -18.91
N GLN A 31 50.23 22.36 -18.76
CA GLN A 31 50.16 20.90 -18.73
C GLN A 31 49.05 20.51 -17.75
N THR A 32 48.17 19.58 -18.13
CA THR A 32 47.10 19.17 -17.22
C THR A 32 47.70 18.50 -15.97
N PRO A 33 47.04 18.57 -14.80
CA PRO A 33 47.57 17.98 -13.57
C PRO A 33 48.01 16.51 -13.75
N ASP A 34 47.19 15.72 -14.45
CA ASP A 34 47.44 14.29 -14.71
C ASP A 34 48.66 14.07 -15.62
N GLU A 35 48.84 14.89 -16.67
CA GLU A 35 50.02 14.84 -17.54
C GLU A 35 51.30 15.26 -16.81
N ALA A 36 51.20 16.20 -15.86
CA ALA A 36 52.33 16.65 -15.06
C ALA A 36 52.75 15.59 -14.02
N GLU A 37 51.79 14.95 -13.36
CA GLU A 37 52.02 13.85 -12.41
C GLU A 37 52.58 12.61 -13.12
N THR A 38 52.02 12.23 -14.27
CA THR A 38 52.55 11.13 -15.09
C THR A 38 54.04 11.36 -15.45
N LEU A 39 54.37 12.58 -15.89
CA LEU A 39 55.76 12.94 -16.23
C LEU A 39 56.69 12.95 -15.00
N ARG A 40 56.17 13.31 -13.81
CA ARG A 40 56.89 13.25 -12.54
C ARG A 40 57.24 11.80 -12.19
N ILE A 41 56.26 10.89 -12.20
CA ILE A 41 56.45 9.46 -11.93
C ILE A 41 57.40 8.82 -12.94
N GLU A 42 57.28 9.11 -14.25
CA GLU A 42 58.23 8.63 -15.25
C GLU A 42 59.67 9.12 -15.00
N LYS A 43 59.84 10.36 -14.51
CA LYS A 43 61.17 10.88 -14.17
C LYS A 43 61.77 10.11 -13.00
N ILE A 44 60.98 9.87 -11.95
CA ILE A 44 61.40 9.12 -10.76
C ILE A 44 61.79 7.69 -11.14
N ASN A 45 60.95 6.97 -11.89
CA ASN A 45 61.25 5.61 -12.34
C ASN A 45 62.51 5.53 -13.23
N ARG A 46 62.79 6.56 -14.05
CA ARG A 46 64.06 6.67 -14.79
C ARG A 46 65.27 6.93 -13.89
N GLU A 47 65.11 7.58 -12.74
CA GLU A 47 66.19 7.79 -11.77
C GLU A 47 66.45 6.53 -10.92
N ILE A 48 65.39 5.84 -10.48
CA ILE A 48 65.45 4.51 -9.86
C ILE A 48 66.23 3.53 -10.76
N GLN A 49 65.82 3.41 -12.02
CA GLN A 49 66.47 2.51 -12.99
C GLN A 49 67.96 2.87 -13.21
N LYS A 50 68.30 4.16 -13.27
CA LYS A 50 69.70 4.61 -13.40
C LYS A 50 70.56 4.30 -12.18
N LYS A 51 69.97 4.34 -10.98
CA LYS A 51 70.64 3.97 -9.73
C LYS A 51 70.71 2.45 -9.51
N GLY A 52 70.02 1.64 -10.33
CA GLY A 52 69.95 0.19 -10.18
C GLY A 52 69.06 -0.27 -9.01
N LEU A 53 68.09 0.56 -8.62
CA LEU A 53 67.21 0.30 -7.48
C LEU A 53 66.02 -0.58 -7.89
N HIS A 54 65.45 -1.30 -6.91
CA HIS A 54 64.54 -2.43 -7.13
C HIS A 54 63.07 -2.16 -6.74
N TRP A 55 62.63 -0.91 -6.75
CA TRP A 55 61.22 -0.51 -6.54
C TRP A 55 60.65 0.25 -7.74
N THR A 56 59.33 0.45 -7.75
CA THR A 56 58.62 1.28 -8.73
C THR A 56 57.87 2.37 -8.01
N ALA A 57 58.04 3.61 -8.47
CA ALA A 57 57.23 4.75 -8.07
C ALA A 57 55.92 4.78 -8.86
N GLY A 58 54.84 5.19 -8.21
CA GLY A 58 53.52 5.36 -8.81
C GLY A 58 52.75 6.50 -8.16
N THR A 59 51.60 6.83 -8.75
CA THR A 59 50.63 7.71 -8.10
C THR A 59 49.87 6.91 -7.05
N THR A 60 49.94 7.35 -5.80
CA THR A 60 49.34 6.68 -4.62
C THR A 60 48.35 7.62 -3.93
N SER A 61 47.58 7.10 -2.96
CA SER A 61 46.74 7.94 -2.09
C SER A 61 47.52 9.03 -1.35
N LYS A 62 48.82 8.80 -1.08
CA LYS A 62 49.68 9.73 -0.33
C LYS A 62 50.60 10.57 -1.21
N SER A 63 50.91 10.16 -2.45
CA SER A 63 51.73 10.96 -3.38
C SER A 63 51.03 12.24 -3.82
N LEU A 64 49.70 12.21 -3.93
CA LEU A 64 48.84 13.32 -4.35
C LEU A 64 48.58 14.37 -3.25
N LEU A 65 48.93 14.07 -2.00
CA LEU A 65 48.75 14.99 -0.87
C LEU A 65 49.66 16.21 -0.97
N SER A 66 49.21 17.34 -0.43
CA SER A 66 50.03 18.55 -0.29
C SER A 66 51.21 18.31 0.64
N ALA A 67 52.21 19.20 0.59
CA ALA A 67 53.38 19.12 1.46
C ALA A 67 53.04 19.30 2.96
N GLU A 68 51.87 19.85 3.29
CA GLU A 68 51.40 20.00 4.67
C GLU A 68 50.73 18.71 5.16
N GLU A 69 49.81 18.15 4.38
CA GLU A 69 49.16 16.87 4.66
C GLU A 69 50.19 15.73 4.74
N LYS A 70 51.22 15.73 3.88
CA LYS A 70 52.34 14.77 3.95
C LYS A 70 53.11 14.84 5.28
N ARG A 71 53.36 16.04 5.81
CA ARG A 71 53.97 16.18 7.15
C ARG A 71 53.05 15.67 8.26
N GLY A 72 51.73 15.87 8.12
CA GLY A 72 50.73 15.35 9.05
C GLY A 72 50.73 13.82 9.21
N LEU A 73 51.22 13.07 8.21
CA LEU A 73 51.38 11.61 8.29
C LEU A 73 52.50 11.17 9.27
N CYS A 74 53.50 12.03 9.51
CA CYS A 74 54.75 11.68 10.18
C CYS A 74 54.77 12.20 11.62
N GLY A 75 54.08 11.50 12.53
CA GLY A 75 53.91 11.91 13.93
C GLY A 75 54.74 11.11 14.94
N LEU A 76 55.87 10.52 14.55
CA LEU A 76 56.77 9.86 15.49
C LEU A 76 57.63 10.90 16.22
N GLU A 77 57.45 10.98 17.54
CA GLU A 77 58.21 11.85 18.44
C GLU A 77 59.35 11.09 19.15
N PRO A 78 60.43 11.77 19.58
CA PRO A 78 61.48 11.17 20.40
C PRO A 78 60.96 10.58 21.72
N LEU A 79 61.74 9.64 22.28
CA LEU A 79 61.42 9.03 23.57
C LEU A 79 61.78 9.96 24.74
N PRO A 80 61.08 9.87 25.88
CA PRO A 80 61.49 10.59 27.09
C PRO A 80 62.88 10.15 27.59
N ASP A 81 63.66 11.11 28.08
CA ASP A 81 65.02 10.87 28.59
C ASP A 81 65.09 9.73 29.61
N GLY A 82 66.03 8.78 29.39
CA GLY A 82 66.30 7.68 30.31
C GLY A 82 65.49 6.40 30.09
N VAL A 83 64.37 6.44 29.36
CA VAL A 83 63.51 5.26 29.09
C VAL A 83 64.28 4.11 28.44
N GLU A 84 65.18 4.38 27.49
CA GLU A 84 65.95 3.34 26.80
C GLU A 84 66.93 2.60 27.72
N SER A 85 67.47 3.27 28.74
CA SER A 85 68.61 2.79 29.53
C SER A 85 68.31 1.67 30.54
N GLY A 86 67.06 1.20 30.60
CA GLY A 86 66.61 0.17 31.54
C GLY A 86 65.82 -0.99 30.93
N LEU A 87 65.59 -1.01 29.62
CA LEU A 87 64.83 -2.08 28.96
C LEU A 87 65.72 -3.30 28.66
N PRO A 88 65.23 -4.54 28.85
CA PRO A 88 65.89 -5.73 28.31
C PRO A 88 65.97 -5.65 26.78
N THR A 89 67.08 -6.11 26.21
CA THR A 89 67.32 -6.08 24.77
C THR A 89 67.42 -7.49 24.20
N ILE A 90 66.61 -7.81 23.19
CA ILE A 90 66.74 -9.02 22.37
C ILE A 90 67.96 -8.86 21.46
N THR A 91 68.85 -9.86 21.50
CA THR A 91 69.98 -9.99 20.58
C THR A 91 70.04 -11.44 20.10
N ALA A 92 70.21 -11.65 18.80
CA ALA A 92 70.27 -12.99 18.23
C ALA A 92 71.43 -13.83 18.80
N PRO A 93 71.25 -15.15 18.97
CA PRO A 93 72.35 -16.04 19.35
C PRO A 93 73.51 -16.02 18.34
N GLU A 94 74.74 -16.04 18.84
CA GLU A 94 75.94 -16.03 17.98
C GLU A 94 75.96 -17.28 17.08
N GLY A 95 75.92 -17.06 15.76
CA GLY A 95 75.89 -18.13 14.75
C GLY A 95 74.50 -18.70 14.44
N ALA A 96 73.40 -18.07 14.89
CA ALA A 96 72.05 -18.42 14.46
C ALA A 96 71.90 -18.34 12.93
N MET A 97 71.11 -19.25 12.36
CA MET A 97 70.72 -19.25 10.95
C MET A 97 69.20 -19.23 10.84
N TYR A 98 68.68 -18.34 9.99
CA TYR A 98 67.25 -18.16 9.74
C TYR A 98 66.92 -18.57 8.31
N ASP A 99 65.65 -18.87 8.05
CA ASP A 99 65.18 -19.09 6.68
C ASP A 99 65.32 -17.80 5.84
N PRO A 100 65.59 -17.89 4.52
CA PRO A 100 65.82 -16.71 3.69
C PRO A 100 64.62 -15.77 3.58
N ALA A 101 63.41 -16.23 3.85
CA ALA A 101 62.20 -15.41 3.82
C ALA A 101 61.16 -15.92 4.83
N PHE A 102 60.34 -15.00 5.34
CA PHE A 102 59.28 -15.25 6.32
C PHE A 102 58.22 -14.16 6.23
N ASP A 103 56.93 -14.50 6.36
CA ASP A 103 55.82 -13.57 6.17
C ASP A 103 54.62 -13.95 7.06
N TRP A 104 54.33 -13.13 8.08
CA TRP A 104 53.19 -13.36 8.97
C TRP A 104 51.84 -13.34 8.24
N ARG A 105 51.69 -12.64 7.10
CA ARG A 105 50.44 -12.62 6.33
C ARG A 105 50.12 -14.01 5.79
N ALA A 106 51.14 -14.76 5.36
CA ALA A 106 51.00 -16.13 4.86
C ALA A 106 50.66 -17.14 5.97
N LEU A 107 50.89 -16.77 7.23
CA LEU A 107 50.58 -17.55 8.43
C LEU A 107 49.34 -17.03 9.18
N ASN A 108 48.52 -16.19 8.54
CA ASN A 108 47.32 -15.57 9.14
C ASN A 108 47.62 -14.72 10.40
N GLY A 109 48.85 -14.26 10.60
CA GLY A 109 49.31 -13.53 11.79
C GLY A 109 49.26 -12.00 11.70
N THR A 110 48.41 -11.43 10.84
CA THR A 110 48.25 -9.97 10.67
C THR A 110 46.78 -9.59 10.46
N THR A 111 46.34 -8.46 11.02
CA THR A 111 45.04 -7.83 10.73
C THR A 111 45.03 -7.04 9.40
N PRO A 112 43.85 -6.67 8.87
CA PRO A 112 43.73 -5.77 7.71
C PRO A 112 44.47 -4.43 7.84
N THR A 113 44.75 -3.77 6.72
CA THR A 113 45.42 -2.46 6.67
C THR A 113 44.45 -1.32 7.03
N GLN A 114 44.78 -0.53 8.04
CA GLN A 114 44.08 0.71 8.43
C GLN A 114 44.69 1.97 7.78
N ASP A 115 43.98 3.11 7.85
CA ASP A 115 44.49 4.43 7.39
C ASP A 115 44.36 5.51 8.49
N GLN A 116 45.49 6.04 8.95
CA GLN A 116 45.56 7.16 9.90
C GLN A 116 45.08 8.51 9.32
N GLY A 117 44.68 8.57 8.05
CA GLY A 117 44.21 9.78 7.41
C GLY A 117 45.32 10.81 7.23
N SER A 118 45.22 11.95 7.93
CA SER A 118 46.14 13.09 7.89
C SER A 118 46.73 13.44 9.27
N CYS A 119 46.50 12.57 10.26
CA CYS A 119 46.86 12.74 11.66
C CYS A 119 48.18 12.02 11.98
N GLY A 120 48.98 12.56 12.90
CA GLY A 120 50.28 12.01 13.32
C GLY A 120 50.20 10.74 14.18
N ALA A 121 49.23 9.86 13.94
CA ALA A 121 48.90 8.72 14.79
C ALA A 121 49.71 7.44 14.50
N CYS A 122 50.68 7.46 13.56
CA CYS A 122 51.46 6.29 13.12
C CYS A 122 51.98 5.38 14.26
N TRP A 123 52.44 5.98 15.35
CA TRP A 123 52.97 5.30 16.55
C TRP A 123 51.89 4.55 17.34
N ALA A 124 50.63 4.99 17.26
CA ALA A 124 49.48 4.29 17.81
C ALA A 124 49.11 3.11 16.90
N PHE A 125 48.88 3.35 15.61
CA PHE A 125 48.56 2.30 14.61
C PHE A 125 49.58 1.17 14.57
N ALA A 126 50.89 1.48 14.57
CA ALA A 126 51.93 0.46 14.56
C ALA A 126 51.95 -0.40 15.84
N ALA A 127 51.65 0.19 16.99
CA ALA A 127 51.59 -0.53 18.27
C ALA A 127 50.30 -1.36 18.39
N VAL A 128 49.16 -0.81 17.98
CA VAL A 128 47.85 -1.49 18.00
C VAL A 128 47.87 -2.68 17.06
N ALA A 129 48.32 -2.50 15.81
CA ALA A 129 48.49 -3.59 14.85
C ALA A 129 49.49 -4.66 15.34
N GLN A 130 50.48 -4.32 16.18
CA GLN A 130 51.36 -5.31 16.82
C GLN A 130 50.58 -6.17 17.82
N LEU A 131 49.77 -5.55 18.68
CA LEU A 131 48.98 -6.26 19.68
C LEU A 131 47.92 -7.15 19.02
N GLU A 132 47.15 -6.61 18.07
CA GLU A 132 46.17 -7.39 17.29
C GLU A 132 46.81 -8.63 16.64
N SER A 133 47.99 -8.45 16.03
CA SER A 133 48.73 -9.55 15.41
C SER A 133 49.12 -10.62 16.44
N HIS A 134 49.51 -10.24 17.65
CA HIS A 134 49.77 -11.21 18.73
C HIS A 134 48.50 -11.87 19.25
N MET A 135 47.39 -11.14 19.40
CA MET A 135 46.10 -11.71 19.79
C MET A 135 45.63 -12.78 18.79
N ARG A 136 45.84 -12.53 17.50
CA ARG A 136 45.59 -13.49 16.42
C ARG A 136 46.56 -14.67 16.42
N ILE A 137 47.86 -14.45 16.64
CA ILE A 137 48.87 -15.54 16.64
C ILE A 137 48.73 -16.48 17.84
N TYR A 138 48.43 -15.95 19.03
CA TYR A 138 48.41 -16.73 20.26
C TYR A 138 47.01 -17.23 20.62
N ASP A 139 45.97 -16.39 20.49
CA ASP A 139 44.60 -16.68 20.94
C ASP A 139 43.61 -16.87 19.78
N ASP A 140 44.06 -16.87 18.52
CA ASP A 140 43.25 -16.88 17.28
C ASP A 140 42.18 -15.75 17.20
N ARG A 141 42.29 -14.75 18.08
CA ARG A 141 41.30 -13.68 18.21
C ARG A 141 41.52 -12.60 17.16
N ILE A 142 40.54 -12.45 16.28
CA ILE A 142 40.45 -11.32 15.35
C ILE A 142 39.78 -10.16 16.09
N GLU A 143 40.56 -9.14 16.41
CA GLU A 143 40.08 -7.90 17.04
C GLU A 143 40.39 -6.71 16.14
N ASP A 144 39.53 -5.69 16.22
CA ASP A 144 39.70 -4.36 15.65
C ASP A 144 39.79 -3.41 16.85
N LEU A 145 41.01 -2.96 17.17
CA LEU A 145 41.33 -2.27 18.43
C LEU A 145 41.46 -0.75 18.23
N SER A 146 41.10 0.02 19.26
CA SER A 146 41.02 1.48 19.14
C SER A 146 42.39 2.17 19.12
N GLU A 147 42.82 2.66 17.95
CA GLU A 147 43.94 3.61 17.90
C GLU A 147 43.61 4.93 18.60
N ALA A 148 42.35 5.37 18.62
CA ALA A 148 41.96 6.60 19.31
C ALA A 148 42.09 6.51 20.84
N GLN A 149 41.83 5.36 21.47
CA GLN A 149 42.16 5.15 22.89
C GLN A 149 43.67 5.34 23.09
N THR A 150 44.48 4.67 22.27
CA THR A 150 45.94 4.77 22.32
C THR A 150 46.41 6.22 22.12
N LEU A 151 45.77 6.96 21.22
CA LEU A 151 46.09 8.35 20.85
C LEU A 151 45.70 9.38 21.92
N TYR A 152 44.52 9.25 22.55
CA TYR A 152 43.95 10.29 23.42
C TYR A 152 44.00 9.99 24.93
N CYS A 153 44.13 8.73 25.36
CA CYS A 153 44.06 8.35 26.77
C CYS A 153 45.42 8.25 27.48
N ASN A 154 46.55 8.50 26.79
CA ASN A 154 47.89 8.43 27.38
C ASN A 154 48.46 9.82 27.74
N PRO A 155 49.23 9.97 28.83
CA PRO A 155 49.81 11.24 29.25
C PRO A 155 51.15 11.59 28.56
N TYR A 156 51.54 10.87 27.50
CA TYR A 156 52.87 10.92 26.89
C TYR A 156 52.86 11.28 25.39
N SER A 157 51.73 11.74 24.86
CA SER A 157 51.53 12.10 23.45
C SER A 157 50.80 13.43 23.30
N GLN A 158 50.69 13.91 22.06
CA GLN A 158 50.01 15.17 21.71
C GLN A 158 48.85 14.93 20.72
N GLY A 159 48.18 13.77 20.79
CA GLY A 159 47.16 13.38 19.82
C GLY A 159 47.75 13.31 18.41
N CYS A 160 47.09 13.92 17.43
CA CYS A 160 47.60 14.07 16.07
C CYS A 160 48.89 14.90 15.97
N GLY A 161 49.29 15.61 17.03
CA GLY A 161 50.60 16.24 17.17
C GLY A 161 51.77 15.26 17.38
N GLY A 162 51.49 13.96 17.57
CA GLY A 162 52.50 12.91 17.59
C GLY A 162 52.77 12.26 18.95
N GLY A 163 53.60 11.22 18.93
CA GLY A 163 53.88 10.36 20.08
C GLY A 163 54.83 9.21 19.74
N ASN A 164 54.92 8.21 20.61
CA ASN A 164 55.87 7.11 20.48
C ASN A 164 55.36 5.83 21.19
N SER A 165 56.05 4.71 20.97
CA SER A 165 55.69 3.41 21.55
C SER A 165 55.65 3.37 23.08
N TYR A 166 56.38 4.25 23.79
CA TYR A 166 56.29 4.31 25.26
C TYR A 166 54.89 4.80 25.68
N GLY A 167 54.35 5.81 25.00
CA GLY A 167 52.97 6.26 25.17
C GLY A 167 51.93 5.18 24.82
N ALA A 168 52.16 4.44 23.73
CA ALA A 168 51.23 3.37 23.31
C ALA A 168 51.21 2.19 24.29
N TYR A 169 52.39 1.65 24.63
CA TYR A 169 52.52 0.51 25.52
C TYR A 169 52.13 0.84 26.96
N TYR A 170 52.16 2.12 27.37
CA TYR A 170 51.61 2.56 28.64
C TYR A 170 50.11 2.22 28.75
N ILE A 171 49.31 2.43 27.70
CA ILE A 171 47.89 2.03 27.69
C ILE A 171 47.76 0.51 27.76
N MET A 172 48.44 -0.21 26.86
CA MET A 172 48.36 -1.68 26.76
C MET A 172 48.81 -2.41 28.03
N THR A 173 49.66 -1.80 28.86
CA THR A 173 50.17 -2.39 30.11
C THR A 173 49.32 -2.01 31.34
N ASN A 174 48.75 -0.79 31.39
CA ASN A 174 48.10 -0.28 32.61
C ASN A 174 46.57 -0.28 32.56
N TYR A 175 45.99 -0.16 31.37
CA TYR A 175 44.53 -0.07 31.14
C TYR A 175 44.03 -1.20 30.25
N GLY A 176 44.87 -1.68 29.32
CA GLY A 176 44.48 -2.58 28.24
C GLY A 176 43.83 -1.84 27.08
N GLN A 177 43.72 -2.50 25.94
CA GLN A 177 43.09 -1.95 24.73
C GLN A 177 41.61 -2.29 24.67
N VAL A 178 40.78 -1.31 24.32
CA VAL A 178 39.37 -1.51 23.93
C VAL A 178 39.24 -1.65 22.41
N ARG A 179 38.06 -2.08 21.96
CA ARG A 179 37.75 -2.17 20.52
C ARG A 179 37.53 -0.81 19.88
N GLU A 180 37.73 -0.74 18.57
CA GLU A 180 37.55 0.47 17.77
C GLU A 180 36.15 1.09 17.97
N TYR A 181 35.07 0.30 17.96
CA TYR A 181 33.71 0.84 18.18
C TYR A 181 33.51 1.56 19.54
N CYS A 182 34.31 1.22 20.56
CA CYS A 182 34.21 1.84 21.89
C CYS A 182 34.73 3.28 21.91
N ILE A 183 35.81 3.55 21.18
CA ILE A 183 36.37 4.89 20.99
C ILE A 183 36.78 4.98 19.52
N PRO A 184 35.85 5.29 18.59
CA PRO A 184 36.14 5.26 17.17
C PRO A 184 37.18 6.29 16.75
N TYR A 185 38.07 5.89 15.87
CA TYR A 185 39.07 6.74 15.25
C TYR A 185 38.42 7.81 14.37
N ALA A 186 38.46 9.04 14.85
CA ALA A 186 38.29 10.22 14.02
C ALA A 186 39.65 10.89 13.83
N ASN A 187 39.99 11.22 12.58
CA ASN A 187 41.20 11.93 12.14
C ASN A 187 41.21 13.41 12.61
N ARG A 188 41.07 13.67 13.93
CA ARG A 188 40.88 15.00 14.56
C ARG A 188 40.99 14.96 16.11
N ASP A 189 41.57 15.99 16.71
CA ASP A 189 41.87 16.04 18.16
C ASP A 189 40.72 16.49 19.10
N ASP A 190 39.45 16.46 18.67
CA ASP A 190 38.31 16.87 19.51
C ASP A 190 37.63 15.73 20.29
N LEU A 191 38.17 14.51 20.21
CA LEU A 191 37.74 13.34 20.97
C LEU A 191 38.21 13.42 22.43
N ALA A 192 37.26 13.35 23.37
CA ALA A 192 37.57 13.26 24.80
C ALA A 192 37.83 11.80 25.19
N CYS A 193 38.89 11.53 25.96
CA CYS A 193 39.12 10.22 26.57
C CYS A 193 38.02 9.93 27.60
N THR A 194 37.07 9.06 27.24
CA THR A 194 35.87 8.74 28.04
C THR A 194 35.71 7.23 28.24
N GLU A 195 36.73 6.56 28.77
CA GLU A 195 36.83 5.10 28.92
C GLU A 195 35.79 4.44 29.88
N THR A 196 34.80 5.16 30.40
CA THR A 196 34.09 4.77 31.64
C THR A 196 33.12 3.59 31.55
N SER A 197 33.08 2.82 30.44
CA SER A 197 32.12 1.71 30.27
C SER A 197 32.54 0.54 29.35
N CYS A 198 33.70 0.59 28.69
CA CYS A 198 34.13 -0.51 27.81
C CYS A 198 35.09 -1.48 28.49
N GLU A 199 34.94 -2.77 28.19
CA GLU A 199 35.84 -3.82 28.67
C GLU A 199 37.16 -3.79 27.87
N PRO A 200 38.33 -3.73 28.53
CA PRO A 200 39.62 -3.90 27.87
C PRO A 200 39.87 -5.37 27.53
N VAL A 201 40.21 -5.64 26.26
CA VAL A 201 40.22 -6.98 25.65
C VAL A 201 41.61 -7.48 25.24
N GLY A 202 42.62 -6.61 25.24
CA GLY A 202 44.01 -6.94 24.89
C GLY A 202 45.00 -6.29 25.86
N PHE A 203 45.97 -7.06 26.34
CA PHE A 203 46.98 -6.63 27.33
C PHE A 203 48.38 -7.10 26.97
N ILE A 204 49.39 -6.36 27.43
CA ILE A 204 50.79 -6.79 27.44
C ILE A 204 51.34 -6.73 28.87
N THR A 205 52.19 -7.67 29.27
CA THR A 205 52.89 -7.61 30.57
C THR A 205 54.17 -6.78 30.53
N GLY A 206 54.58 -6.34 29.34
CA GLY A 206 55.77 -5.54 29.11
C GLY A 206 56.19 -5.56 27.65
N TYR A 207 57.35 -4.99 27.37
CA TYR A 207 57.98 -4.98 26.05
C TYR A 207 59.50 -4.89 26.20
N THR A 208 60.22 -5.30 25.16
CA THR A 208 61.68 -5.33 25.11
C THR A 208 62.19 -4.58 23.89
N SER A 209 63.35 -3.95 24.01
CA SER A 209 64.07 -3.40 22.87
C SER A 209 64.64 -4.56 22.03
N VAL A 210 64.84 -4.33 20.73
CA VAL A 210 65.55 -5.28 19.86
C VAL A 210 66.81 -4.58 19.34
N SER A 211 67.94 -5.27 19.35
CA SER A 211 69.19 -4.76 18.74
C SER A 211 68.95 -4.47 17.26
N ASN A 212 69.39 -3.29 16.78
CA ASN A 212 69.28 -2.91 15.37
C ASN A 212 70.35 -3.65 14.53
N ASP A 213 70.15 -4.95 14.38
CA ASP A 213 70.83 -5.81 13.42
C ASP A 213 69.83 -6.82 12.84
N VAL A 214 70.09 -7.28 11.61
CA VAL A 214 69.17 -8.12 10.85
C VAL A 214 68.83 -9.43 11.58
N ASN A 215 69.78 -10.05 12.27
CA ASN A 215 69.54 -11.33 12.92
C ASN A 215 68.70 -11.15 14.19
N SER A 216 68.94 -10.10 14.98
CA SER A 216 68.15 -9.81 16.20
C SER A 216 66.70 -9.45 15.88
N ILE A 217 66.46 -8.73 14.79
CA ILE A 217 65.09 -8.43 14.32
C ILE A 217 64.42 -9.69 13.76
N LYS A 218 65.14 -10.57 13.03
CA LYS A 218 64.60 -11.88 12.61
C LYS A 218 64.23 -12.77 13.80
N GLU A 219 65.09 -12.86 14.82
CA GLU A 219 64.81 -13.60 16.06
C GLU A 219 63.52 -13.11 16.74
N ALA A 220 63.39 -11.78 16.88
CA ALA A 220 62.19 -11.18 17.47
C ALA A 220 60.92 -11.44 16.63
N LEU A 221 61.03 -11.43 15.30
CA LEU A 221 59.90 -11.67 14.39
C LEU A 221 59.32 -13.09 14.49
N LEU A 222 60.10 -14.07 14.95
CA LEU A 222 59.61 -15.46 15.14
C LEU A 222 58.56 -15.57 16.25
N THR A 223 58.44 -14.59 17.16
CA THR A 223 57.39 -14.58 18.20
C THR A 223 56.17 -13.72 17.86
N GLY A 224 56.21 -13.00 16.74
CA GLY A 224 55.15 -12.10 16.26
C GLY A 224 55.73 -10.86 15.56
N PRO A 225 54.92 -10.07 14.83
CA PRO A 225 55.38 -8.81 14.22
C PRO A 225 56.05 -7.85 15.22
N VAL A 226 56.97 -7.00 14.75
CA VAL A 226 57.69 -6.03 15.60
C VAL A 226 57.43 -4.58 15.21
N TYR A 227 57.11 -3.73 16.19
CA TYR A 227 57.09 -2.29 16.02
C TYR A 227 58.49 -1.79 15.66
N THR A 228 58.62 -0.90 14.68
CA THR A 228 59.88 -0.25 14.30
C THR A 228 59.67 1.21 13.90
N THR A 229 60.76 1.96 13.77
CA THR A 229 60.76 3.32 13.24
C THR A 229 61.42 3.37 11.86
N ILE A 230 61.06 4.36 11.05
CA ILE A 230 61.65 4.62 9.74
C ILE A 230 61.71 6.13 9.47
N ASP A 231 62.83 6.61 8.93
CA ASP A 231 62.97 7.97 8.41
C ASP A 231 62.21 8.10 7.07
N ILE A 232 61.31 9.07 6.96
CA ILE A 232 60.55 9.30 5.72
C ILE A 232 61.29 10.28 4.82
N VAL A 233 61.55 9.87 3.59
CA VAL A 233 62.01 10.71 2.47
C VAL A 233 60.85 10.98 1.51
N ASP A 234 60.85 12.11 0.78
CA ASP A 234 59.76 12.51 -0.15
C ASP A 234 59.34 11.38 -1.12
N ARG A 235 60.31 10.57 -1.55
CA ARG A 235 60.10 9.44 -2.48
C ARG A 235 59.32 8.27 -1.89
N PHE A 236 59.18 8.17 -0.58
CA PHE A 236 58.43 7.07 0.06
C PHE A 236 56.91 7.23 -0.10
N TYR A 237 56.40 8.46 -0.22
CA TYR A 237 54.99 8.70 -0.57
C TYR A 237 54.64 8.17 -1.97
N ASP A 238 55.62 8.11 -2.87
CA ASP A 238 55.48 7.63 -4.25
C ASP A 238 55.58 6.09 -4.37
N TYR A 239 55.80 5.35 -3.27
CA TYR A 239 56.05 3.90 -3.31
C TYR A 239 54.80 3.10 -3.75
N LEU A 240 54.95 2.33 -4.84
CA LEU A 240 53.89 1.45 -5.36
C LEU A 240 54.21 -0.03 -5.13
N PHE A 241 55.40 -0.53 -5.53
CA PHE A 241 55.80 -1.92 -5.28
C PHE A 241 57.32 -2.15 -5.42
N GLY A 242 57.79 -3.33 -5.01
CA GLY A 242 59.20 -3.76 -5.06
C GLY A 242 59.99 -3.41 -3.80
N CYS A 243 61.32 -3.55 -3.81
CA CYS A 243 62.15 -3.19 -2.65
C CYS A 243 62.50 -1.70 -2.65
N PHE A 244 61.89 -0.94 -1.73
CA PHE A 244 62.21 0.46 -1.51
C PHE A 244 63.62 0.63 -0.96
N SER A 245 64.36 1.49 -1.64
CA SER A 245 65.70 1.93 -1.25
C SER A 245 65.91 3.29 -1.89
N TRP A 246 66.01 4.34 -1.07
CA TRP A 246 66.29 5.70 -1.54
C TRP A 246 66.73 6.58 -0.37
N VAL A 247 67.96 7.08 -0.42
CA VAL A 247 68.50 8.04 0.57
C VAL A 247 68.36 9.45 0.01
N ASP A 248 67.75 10.35 0.80
CA ASP A 248 67.50 11.76 0.49
C ASP A 248 67.41 12.58 1.78
N GLU A 249 66.99 13.85 1.70
CA GLU A 249 66.57 14.63 2.87
C GLU A 249 65.38 13.97 3.60
N VAL A 250 65.50 13.80 4.91
CA VAL A 250 64.43 13.29 5.79
C VAL A 250 63.39 14.39 5.98
N VAL A 251 62.15 14.10 5.60
CA VAL A 251 61.00 15.03 5.65
C VAL A 251 60.02 14.72 6.78
N GLY A 252 60.24 13.65 7.54
CA GLY A 252 59.47 13.27 8.71
C GLY A 252 59.95 11.96 9.33
N TYR A 253 59.49 11.64 10.53
CA TYR A 253 59.74 10.36 11.21
C TYR A 253 58.43 9.60 11.35
N HIS A 254 58.47 8.28 11.18
CA HIS A 254 57.27 7.46 11.09
C HIS A 254 57.45 6.11 11.79
N ALA A 255 56.35 5.55 12.27
CA ALA A 255 56.32 4.23 12.88
C ALA A 255 55.57 3.25 11.97
N VAL A 256 56.12 2.04 11.84
CA VAL A 256 55.54 0.95 11.03
C VAL A 256 55.73 -0.37 11.76
N LEU A 257 55.05 -1.41 11.28
CA LEU A 257 55.15 -2.77 11.82
C LEU A 257 55.94 -3.64 10.83
N ILE A 258 57.05 -4.25 11.25
CA ILE A 258 57.69 -5.31 10.45
C ILE A 258 56.90 -6.59 10.67
N VAL A 259 56.43 -7.20 9.59
CA VAL A 259 55.63 -8.43 9.58
C VAL A 259 56.35 -9.60 8.90
N GLY A 260 57.57 -9.40 8.41
CA GLY A 260 58.36 -10.43 7.75
C GLY A 260 59.65 -9.92 7.13
N TRP A 261 60.31 -10.78 6.35
CA TRP A 261 61.53 -10.45 5.61
C TRP A 261 61.70 -11.33 4.36
N ASP A 262 62.57 -10.90 3.46
CA ASP A 262 63.09 -11.71 2.35
C ASP A 262 64.51 -11.25 1.96
N ASP A 263 65.50 -12.12 2.17
CA ASP A 263 66.92 -11.92 1.88
C ASP A 263 67.21 -11.81 0.37
N ASN A 264 66.29 -12.29 -0.49
CA ASN A 264 66.45 -12.27 -1.94
C ASN A 264 66.00 -10.93 -2.56
N GLN A 265 65.33 -10.07 -1.78
CA GLN A 265 64.91 -8.75 -2.23
C GLN A 265 66.11 -7.82 -2.47
N CYS A 266 65.82 -6.69 -3.13
CA CYS A 266 66.81 -5.63 -3.37
C CYS A 266 68.06 -6.07 -4.16
N GLY A 267 67.97 -7.17 -4.92
CA GLY A 267 69.11 -7.75 -5.64
C GLY A 267 69.98 -8.71 -4.81
N GLY A 268 69.50 -9.13 -3.64
CA GLY A 268 70.23 -10.00 -2.69
C GLY A 268 70.79 -9.26 -1.47
N ASP A 269 70.48 -7.98 -1.31
CA ASP A 269 70.84 -7.19 -0.11
C ASP A 269 69.81 -7.36 1.02
N GLY A 270 68.64 -7.94 0.74
CA GLY A 270 67.57 -8.25 1.69
C GLY A 270 66.68 -7.09 2.11
N ALA A 271 65.43 -7.41 2.47
CA ALA A 271 64.41 -6.44 2.88
C ALA A 271 63.57 -6.88 4.07
N TRP A 272 63.11 -5.89 4.84
CA TRP A 272 61.97 -6.02 5.74
C TRP A 272 60.66 -5.89 4.96
N LEU A 273 59.71 -6.75 5.26
CA LEU A 273 58.32 -6.60 4.86
C LEU A 273 57.59 -5.82 5.97
N ILE A 274 57.07 -4.64 5.64
CA ILE A 274 56.37 -3.76 6.58
C ILE A 274 54.86 -3.67 6.27
N LYS A 275 54.04 -3.55 7.32
CA LYS A 275 52.67 -3.06 7.29
C LYS A 275 52.68 -1.57 7.67
N ASN A 276 52.06 -0.73 6.85
CA ASN A 276 51.96 0.71 7.04
C ASN A 276 50.51 1.11 7.37
N SER A 277 50.33 2.28 8.00
CA SER A 277 49.03 2.85 8.43
C SER A 277 48.49 3.89 7.45
N TRP A 278 48.77 3.73 6.15
CA TRP A 278 48.45 4.69 5.08
C TRP A 278 47.36 4.18 4.12
N GLY A 279 46.57 3.21 4.56
CA GLY A 279 45.47 2.62 3.79
C GLY A 279 45.92 1.80 2.58
N LEU A 280 44.94 1.17 1.92
CA LEU A 280 45.15 0.27 0.78
C LEU A 280 45.74 0.98 -0.46
N GLY A 281 45.58 2.30 -0.56
CA GLY A 281 46.02 3.10 -1.71
C GLY A 281 47.52 3.44 -1.75
N TRP A 282 48.33 2.89 -0.84
CA TRP A 282 49.78 3.04 -0.80
C TRP A 282 50.48 1.68 -0.79
N GLY A 283 51.58 1.55 -1.55
CA GLY A 283 52.32 0.30 -1.65
C GLY A 283 51.48 -0.87 -2.19
N MET A 284 51.74 -2.06 -1.66
CA MET A 284 51.04 -3.31 -1.97
C MET A 284 49.92 -3.51 -0.94
N ASP A 285 48.77 -2.86 -1.15
CA ASP A 285 47.60 -2.90 -0.25
C ASP A 285 47.95 -2.47 1.20
N GLY A 286 48.79 -1.44 1.34
CA GLY A 286 49.33 -0.95 2.61
C GLY A 286 50.66 -1.56 3.06
N TYR A 287 51.16 -2.57 2.36
CA TYR A 287 52.43 -3.22 2.68
C TYR A 287 53.57 -2.75 1.78
N GLY A 288 54.81 -2.87 2.26
CA GLY A 288 56.00 -2.53 1.48
C GLY A 288 57.20 -3.40 1.81
N TYR A 289 58.13 -3.55 0.87
CA TYR A 289 59.48 -4.04 1.17
C TYR A 289 60.43 -2.84 1.31
N VAL A 290 61.22 -2.78 2.38
CA VAL A 290 62.26 -1.76 2.59
C VAL A 290 63.59 -2.46 2.81
N GLN A 291 64.63 -2.05 2.07
CA GLN A 291 65.97 -2.63 2.19
C GLN A 291 66.51 -2.51 3.63
N TYR A 292 67.20 -3.56 4.12
CA TYR A 292 67.78 -3.56 5.45
C TYR A 292 68.67 -2.32 5.72
N GLY A 293 68.41 -1.63 6.84
CA GLY A 293 69.14 -0.43 7.26
C GLY A 293 68.93 0.83 6.39
N ASN A 294 68.04 0.79 5.40
CA ASN A 294 67.73 1.96 4.56
C ASN A 294 66.80 2.92 5.32
N ASN A 295 67.16 4.21 5.39
CA ASN A 295 66.39 5.23 6.12
C ASN A 295 66.01 4.78 7.54
N THR A 296 67.02 4.37 8.31
CA THR A 296 66.94 3.95 9.73
C THR A 296 65.97 2.80 10.05
N ILE A 297 65.38 2.12 9.05
CA ILE A 297 64.49 0.96 9.30
C ILE A 297 65.18 -0.11 10.15
N GLY A 298 64.57 -0.45 11.28
CA GLY A 298 65.15 -1.31 12.32
C GLY A 298 65.59 -0.56 13.58
N ASP A 299 65.78 0.77 13.53
CA ASP A 299 65.93 1.58 14.74
C ASP A 299 64.61 1.62 15.54
N GLY A 300 64.73 1.86 16.85
CA GLY A 300 63.59 1.91 17.76
C GLY A 300 62.77 0.62 17.87
N THR A 301 63.26 -0.50 17.33
CA THR A 301 62.50 -1.75 17.22
C THR A 301 62.18 -2.35 18.58
N ARG A 302 60.93 -2.78 18.75
CA ARG A 302 60.41 -3.34 20.01
C ARG A 302 59.54 -4.56 19.78
N GLN A 303 59.74 -5.56 20.64
CA GLN A 303 58.85 -6.71 20.73
C GLN A 303 58.03 -6.62 22.02
N ILE A 304 56.72 -6.88 21.93
CA ILE A 304 55.84 -6.92 23.09
C ILE A 304 55.89 -8.28 23.77
N THR A 305 55.67 -8.31 25.08
CA THR A 305 55.34 -9.54 25.81
C THR A 305 53.82 -9.58 25.94
N TYR A 306 53.18 -10.15 24.93
CA TYR A 306 51.74 -10.41 24.95
C TYR A 306 51.37 -11.33 26.12
N LEU A 307 50.17 -11.16 26.66
CA LEU A 307 49.59 -12.04 27.68
C LEU A 307 48.46 -12.85 27.05
N PRO A 308 48.71 -14.11 26.64
CA PRO A 308 47.66 -15.00 26.14
C PRO A 308 46.59 -15.25 27.20
N SER A 309 45.36 -15.54 26.77
CA SER A 309 44.27 -15.95 27.66
C SER A 309 44.68 -17.14 28.56
N THR A 310 44.20 -17.15 29.81
CA THR A 310 44.50 -18.24 30.75
C THR A 310 43.82 -19.55 30.32
N VAL A 311 42.65 -19.42 29.67
CA VAL A 311 41.91 -20.51 29.03
C VAL A 311 41.74 -20.15 27.56
N TYR A 312 42.17 -21.01 26.65
CA TYR A 312 41.81 -20.88 25.24
C TYR A 312 40.42 -21.50 25.04
N VAL A 313 39.55 -20.84 24.28
CA VAL A 313 38.18 -21.28 23.95
C VAL A 313 38.08 -21.27 22.43
N ASP A 314 37.33 -22.22 21.86
CA ASP A 314 37.11 -22.36 20.42
C ASP A 314 35.70 -22.90 20.19
N ILE A 315 34.82 -22.13 19.55
CA ILE A 315 33.41 -22.48 19.30
C ILE A 315 33.33 -23.35 18.04
N THR A 316 33.00 -24.62 18.23
CA THR A 316 32.83 -25.57 17.13
C THR A 316 31.42 -25.54 16.54
N ALA A 317 30.42 -25.03 17.27
CA ALA A 317 29.07 -24.74 16.76
C ALA A 317 28.34 -23.70 17.65
N PRO A 318 27.63 -22.71 17.10
CA PRO A 318 27.51 -22.36 15.69
C PRO A 318 28.78 -21.71 15.15
N THR A 319 29.07 -21.95 13.87
CA THR A 319 30.17 -21.30 13.15
C THR A 319 29.69 -20.07 12.36
N GLY A 320 28.39 -19.92 12.15
CA GLY A 320 27.77 -18.81 11.43
C GLY A 320 27.20 -19.24 10.07
N GLY A 321 26.16 -18.54 9.63
CA GLY A 321 25.36 -18.87 8.45
C GLY A 321 24.25 -19.89 8.70
N GLU A 322 24.10 -20.39 9.93
CA GLU A 322 22.96 -21.24 10.32
C GLU A 322 21.65 -20.44 10.27
N VAL A 323 20.54 -21.14 10.05
CA VAL A 323 19.17 -20.61 10.18
C VAL A 323 18.47 -21.48 11.22
N LEU A 324 18.15 -20.89 12.37
CA LEU A 324 17.56 -21.55 13.52
C LEU A 324 16.09 -21.14 13.64
N ASP A 325 15.15 -22.08 13.69
CA ASP A 325 13.73 -21.77 13.89
C ASP A 325 13.42 -21.57 15.39
N VAL A 326 12.64 -20.54 15.72
CA VAL A 326 12.29 -20.21 17.11
C VAL A 326 11.60 -21.39 17.82
N GLY A 327 12.10 -21.70 19.01
CA GLY A 327 11.64 -22.80 19.87
C GLY A 327 12.22 -24.17 19.52
N GLU A 328 13.11 -24.28 18.54
CA GLU A 328 13.91 -25.49 18.34
C GLU A 328 14.98 -25.67 19.42
N ASP A 329 15.43 -26.91 19.64
CA ASP A 329 16.55 -27.21 20.53
C ASP A 329 17.86 -27.27 19.71
N TYR A 330 18.72 -26.27 19.86
CA TYR A 330 20.02 -26.16 19.19
C TYR A 330 21.16 -26.40 20.18
N THR A 331 22.16 -27.22 19.82
CA THR A 331 23.34 -27.44 20.69
C THR A 331 24.46 -26.49 20.31
N ILE A 332 24.84 -25.62 21.25
CA ILE A 332 26.06 -24.81 21.18
C ILE A 332 27.22 -25.66 21.69
N GLU A 333 28.31 -25.78 20.93
CA GLU A 333 29.48 -26.63 21.23
C GLU A 333 30.78 -25.84 21.16
N TRP A 334 31.71 -26.14 22.07
CA TRP A 334 33.03 -25.50 22.14
C TRP A 334 34.08 -26.44 22.73
N THR A 335 35.36 -26.14 22.44
CA THR A 335 36.51 -26.75 23.11
C THR A 335 37.19 -25.75 24.05
N THR A 336 37.95 -26.27 25.02
CA THR A 336 38.80 -25.45 25.90
C THR A 336 40.18 -26.06 26.07
N SER A 337 41.23 -25.24 26.15
CA SER A 337 42.60 -25.69 26.45
C SER A 337 43.39 -24.68 27.28
N ARG A 338 44.67 -24.98 27.56
CA ARG A 338 45.54 -24.33 28.55
C ARG A 338 45.17 -24.73 29.98
N GLU A 339 44.53 -23.87 30.76
CA GLU A 339 43.98 -24.22 32.08
C GLU A 339 42.54 -24.70 31.98
N VAL A 340 42.08 -25.44 33.00
CA VAL A 340 40.66 -25.84 33.12
C VAL A 340 39.89 -24.70 33.79
N PRO A 341 38.84 -24.13 33.16
CA PRO A 341 38.08 -23.05 33.78
C PRO A 341 37.31 -23.51 35.03
N ASP A 342 36.94 -22.55 35.87
CA ASP A 342 35.99 -22.75 36.98
C ASP A 342 34.57 -22.90 36.44
N SER A 343 34.18 -22.04 35.49
CA SER A 343 32.84 -22.00 34.90
C SER A 343 32.81 -21.41 33.49
N ILE A 344 31.74 -21.73 32.75
CA ILE A 344 31.43 -21.18 31.41
C ILE A 344 30.12 -20.37 31.47
N SER A 345 30.05 -19.29 30.68
CA SER A 345 28.81 -18.59 30.29
C SER A 345 28.67 -18.59 28.77
N VAL A 346 27.43 -18.54 28.26
CA VAL A 346 27.13 -18.35 26.84
C VAL A 346 26.23 -17.11 26.68
N LEU A 347 26.65 -16.20 25.81
CA LEU A 347 25.95 -14.96 25.50
C LEU A 347 25.53 -14.94 24.02
N LEU A 348 24.47 -14.17 23.74
CA LEU A 348 23.96 -13.91 22.40
C LEU A 348 24.08 -12.41 22.09
N SER A 349 24.63 -12.12 20.91
CA SER A 349 24.50 -10.85 20.22
C SER A 349 23.39 -10.97 19.19
N ILE A 350 22.69 -9.87 18.93
CA ILE A 350 21.68 -9.72 17.86
C ILE A 350 22.10 -8.69 16.80
N ASN A 351 23.25 -8.05 16.98
CA ASN A 351 23.77 -6.93 16.22
C ASN A 351 25.18 -7.24 15.68
N SER A 352 25.35 -8.41 15.07
CA SER A 352 26.59 -8.88 14.42
C SER A 352 27.84 -8.94 15.32
N GLY A 353 27.65 -8.94 16.64
CA GLY A 353 28.72 -8.97 17.63
C GLY A 353 29.07 -7.62 18.25
N ASP A 354 28.42 -6.52 17.87
CA ASP A 354 28.67 -5.18 18.41
C ASP A 354 28.46 -5.12 19.93
N SER A 355 27.43 -5.80 20.44
CA SER A 355 27.20 -6.04 21.86
C SER A 355 26.65 -7.46 22.13
N TYR A 356 26.79 -7.92 23.37
CA TYR A 356 26.36 -9.25 23.83
C TYR A 356 25.45 -9.12 25.05
N ASP A 357 24.36 -8.37 24.88
CA ASP A 357 23.47 -7.94 25.97
C ASP A 357 22.56 -9.07 26.50
N TYR A 358 22.46 -10.18 25.77
CA TYR A 358 21.60 -11.31 26.11
C TYR A 358 22.45 -12.45 26.69
N THR A 359 22.21 -12.80 27.96
CA THR A 359 22.83 -13.97 28.59
C THR A 359 21.93 -15.19 28.39
N LEU A 360 22.37 -16.15 27.58
CA LEU A 360 21.63 -17.41 27.39
C LEU A 360 21.78 -18.32 28.62
N VAL A 361 23.02 -18.46 29.12
CA VAL A 361 23.32 -19.22 30.34
C VAL A 361 24.61 -18.74 31.00
N THR A 362 24.71 -18.89 32.32
CA THR A 362 25.91 -18.60 33.10
C THR A 362 26.12 -19.63 34.20
N GLY A 363 27.37 -19.84 34.61
CA GLY A 363 27.72 -20.75 35.70
C GLY A 363 27.67 -22.24 35.33
N LEU A 364 27.77 -22.58 34.04
CA LEU A 364 28.02 -23.96 33.62
C LEU A 364 29.36 -24.42 34.21
N ALA A 365 29.51 -25.72 34.53
CA ALA A 365 30.78 -26.23 35.05
C ALA A 365 31.89 -26.06 34.00
N GLY A 366 33.10 -25.67 34.39
CA GLY A 366 34.22 -25.47 33.45
C GLY A 366 34.76 -26.73 32.75
N THR A 367 34.14 -27.88 32.96
CA THR A 367 34.35 -29.11 32.16
C THR A 367 33.29 -29.33 31.10
N SER A 368 32.33 -28.40 30.95
CA SER A 368 31.29 -28.44 29.92
C SER A 368 31.89 -28.03 28.56
N THR A 369 31.54 -28.78 27.53
CA THR A 369 31.93 -28.53 26.12
C THR A 369 30.73 -28.25 25.23
N SER A 370 29.52 -28.24 25.79
CA SER A 370 28.30 -27.89 25.07
C SER A 370 27.17 -27.48 26.00
N TRP A 371 26.14 -26.83 25.43
CA TRP A 371 24.88 -26.49 26.08
C TRP A 371 23.72 -26.57 25.07
N GLU A 372 22.57 -27.05 25.52
CA GLU A 372 21.34 -27.17 24.73
C GLU A 372 20.52 -25.89 24.90
N TRP A 373 20.40 -25.11 23.83
CA TRP A 373 19.65 -23.87 23.74
C TRP A 373 18.28 -24.15 23.14
N ASN A 374 17.20 -23.94 23.90
CA ASN A 374 15.89 -23.79 23.29
C ASN A 374 15.80 -22.36 22.71
N VAL A 375 15.81 -22.24 21.38
CA VAL A 375 16.05 -20.98 20.67
C VAL A 375 14.96 -19.95 21.00
N ASP A 376 15.35 -18.88 21.68
CA ASP A 376 14.46 -17.79 22.09
C ASP A 376 13.79 -17.11 20.88
N ASP A 377 12.59 -16.55 21.07
CA ASP A 377 11.85 -15.82 20.03
C ASP A 377 12.53 -14.47 19.72
N MET A 378 13.64 -14.49 18.98
CA MET A 378 14.44 -13.30 18.66
C MET A 378 14.70 -13.18 17.14
N PRO A 379 13.66 -12.95 16.31
CA PRO A 379 13.79 -12.95 14.85
C PRO A 379 14.78 -11.90 14.31
N VAL A 380 16.01 -12.32 13.97
CA VAL A 380 17.09 -11.47 13.43
C VAL A 380 17.98 -12.25 12.45
N THR A 381 18.59 -11.57 11.48
CA THR A 381 19.59 -12.16 10.55
C THR A 381 21.03 -11.85 10.96
N THR A 382 21.23 -11.37 12.18
CA THR A 382 22.45 -10.72 12.69
C THR A 382 22.87 -11.27 14.05
N ALA A 383 22.44 -12.49 14.38
CA ALA A 383 22.79 -13.10 15.66
C ALA A 383 24.23 -13.64 15.66
N ARG A 384 24.92 -13.57 16.80
CA ARG A 384 26.22 -14.23 17.03
C ARG A 384 26.30 -14.77 18.45
N VAL A 385 26.95 -15.91 18.63
CA VAL A 385 27.15 -16.53 19.95
C VAL A 385 28.54 -16.22 20.49
N LYS A 386 28.67 -15.99 21.79
CA LYS A 386 29.94 -15.89 22.52
C LYS A 386 29.97 -16.88 23.67
N VAL A 387 31.07 -17.62 23.80
CA VAL A 387 31.31 -18.54 24.92
C VAL A 387 32.45 -17.96 25.77
N ILE A 388 32.19 -17.72 27.05
CA ILE A 388 33.14 -17.12 28.00
C ILE A 388 33.55 -18.15 29.05
N ALA A 389 34.86 -18.37 29.19
CA ALA A 389 35.47 -19.19 30.23
C ALA A 389 36.05 -18.32 31.36
N TYR A 390 35.72 -18.65 32.60
CA TYR A 390 36.22 -17.96 33.80
C TYR A 390 37.24 -18.82 34.54
N TYR A 391 38.30 -18.21 35.05
CA TYR A 391 39.34 -18.86 35.84
C TYR A 391 39.80 -17.95 36.98
N GLY A 392 39.92 -18.48 38.20
CA GLY A 392 40.19 -17.69 39.40
C GLY A 392 39.07 -16.70 39.75
N GLY A 393 37.86 -16.90 39.21
CA GLY A 393 36.74 -15.96 39.32
C GLY A 393 36.84 -14.69 38.45
N VAL A 394 37.79 -14.64 37.51
CA VAL A 394 37.92 -13.56 36.50
C VAL A 394 37.84 -14.14 35.08
N LEU A 395 37.83 -13.28 34.06
CA LEU A 395 37.86 -13.70 32.65
C LEU A 395 39.12 -14.55 32.38
N GLY A 396 38.94 -15.83 32.08
CA GLY A 396 40.00 -16.75 31.69
C GLY A 396 40.28 -16.71 30.19
N GLY A 397 39.22 -16.58 29.38
CA GLY A 397 39.25 -16.40 27.92
C GLY A 397 37.85 -16.55 27.33
N TYR A 398 37.70 -16.32 26.03
CA TYR A 398 36.41 -16.45 25.33
C TYR A 398 36.62 -16.57 23.82
N ASP A 399 35.57 -16.98 23.14
CA ASP A 399 35.49 -17.02 21.67
C ASP A 399 34.07 -16.65 21.18
N MET A 400 33.91 -16.42 19.86
CA MET A 400 32.69 -15.94 19.21
C MET A 400 32.45 -16.62 17.86
N SER A 401 31.19 -16.93 17.51
CA SER A 401 30.87 -17.55 16.20
C SER A 401 31.38 -16.72 15.02
N GLU A 402 32.09 -17.34 14.08
CA GLU A 402 32.83 -16.66 12.99
C GLU A 402 31.96 -15.72 12.15
N ALA A 403 30.71 -16.12 11.85
CA ALA A 403 29.75 -15.29 11.12
C ALA A 403 28.39 -15.18 11.83
N ASN A 404 27.53 -14.33 11.26
CA ASN A 404 26.15 -14.16 11.71
C ASN A 404 25.32 -15.40 11.41
N LEU A 405 24.50 -15.83 12.37
CA LEU A 405 23.40 -16.77 12.18
C LEU A 405 22.06 -16.02 12.10
N THR A 406 21.06 -16.68 11.53
CA THR A 406 19.68 -16.18 11.45
C THR A 406 18.80 -16.91 12.44
N ILE A 407 18.06 -16.18 13.26
CA ILE A 407 16.97 -16.71 14.07
C ILE A 407 15.66 -16.39 13.31
N SER A 408 14.91 -17.42 12.99
CA SER A 408 13.66 -17.39 12.22
C SER A 408 12.46 -17.47 13.16
N GLY A 409 11.86 -16.31 13.44
CA GLY A 409 10.74 -16.20 14.38
C GLY A 409 9.39 -15.94 13.73
N LYS A 410 8.36 -15.80 14.56
CA LYS A 410 7.03 -15.42 14.06
C LYS A 410 7.05 -13.97 13.58
N PRO A 411 6.28 -13.62 12.53
CA PRO A 411 6.29 -12.29 11.93
C PRO A 411 5.46 -11.29 12.74
N TYR A 412 5.69 -11.22 14.06
CA TYR A 412 4.92 -10.41 14.99
C TYR A 412 5.81 -9.48 15.81
N ARG A 413 5.32 -8.25 16.02
CA ARG A 413 5.82 -7.32 17.03
C ARG A 413 4.66 -6.90 17.92
N TYR A 414 4.90 -6.83 19.23
CA TYR A 414 3.89 -6.52 20.23
C TYR A 414 4.12 -5.11 20.78
N VAL A 415 3.05 -4.34 20.95
CA VAL A 415 3.11 -2.98 21.51
C VAL A 415 2.10 -2.82 22.64
N SER A 416 2.58 -2.35 23.79
CA SER A 416 1.79 -2.10 24.99
C SER A 416 2.34 -0.91 25.77
N THR A 417 1.46 0.01 26.18
CA THR A 417 1.80 1.13 27.08
C THR A 417 2.43 0.71 28.43
N THR A 418 2.37 -0.58 28.77
CA THR A 418 2.98 -1.19 29.97
C THR A 418 3.87 -2.40 29.64
N GLY A 419 4.32 -2.49 28.38
CA GLY A 419 5.22 -3.54 27.91
C GLY A 419 6.59 -3.50 28.60
N GLY A 420 7.35 -4.60 28.46
CA GLY A 420 8.70 -4.69 29.02
C GLY A 420 9.72 -3.80 28.33
N ASP A 421 9.42 -3.30 27.13
CA ASP A 421 10.29 -2.48 26.28
C ASP A 421 11.60 -3.19 25.90
N ILE A 422 11.51 -4.50 25.62
CA ILE A 422 12.67 -5.37 25.34
C ILE A 422 12.69 -5.71 23.86
N TYR A 423 13.68 -5.18 23.14
CA TYR A 423 13.94 -5.56 21.75
C TYR A 423 14.18 -7.09 21.63
N PRO A 424 13.65 -7.79 20.60
CA PRO A 424 12.96 -7.27 19.40
C PRO A 424 11.42 -7.19 19.52
N TYR A 425 10.86 -7.07 20.73
CA TYR A 425 9.41 -6.92 20.95
C TYR A 425 8.55 -8.08 20.38
N SER A 426 9.15 -9.27 20.25
CA SER A 426 8.62 -10.50 19.65
C SER A 426 7.73 -11.33 20.57
N THR A 427 7.61 -10.96 21.85
CA THR A 427 6.69 -11.62 22.81
C THR A 427 5.86 -10.58 23.56
N PRO A 428 4.65 -10.92 24.06
CA PRO A 428 3.84 -10.03 24.89
C PRO A 428 4.55 -9.44 26.10
N ALA A 429 5.44 -10.19 26.75
CA ALA A 429 6.21 -9.73 27.91
C ALA A 429 7.31 -8.71 27.53
N TRP A 430 7.75 -8.75 26.26
CA TRP A 430 8.78 -7.90 25.71
C TRP A 430 8.22 -6.70 24.92
N ALA A 431 6.89 -6.57 24.81
CA ALA A 431 6.23 -5.57 23.99
C ALA A 431 6.83 -4.16 24.10
N ALA A 432 6.98 -3.48 22.97
CA ALA A 432 7.45 -2.10 22.90
C ALA A 432 6.45 -1.15 23.58
N THR A 433 6.95 -0.06 24.15
CA THR A 433 6.11 1.02 24.68
C THR A 433 5.74 2.06 23.61
N SER A 434 6.47 2.10 22.49
CA SER A 434 6.20 2.88 21.27
C SER A 434 5.76 1.98 20.11
N VAL A 435 4.83 2.47 19.29
CA VAL A 435 4.46 1.85 18.01
C VAL A 435 5.57 2.02 16.98
N GLN A 436 6.24 3.19 16.94
CA GLN A 436 7.35 3.43 16.01
C GLN A 436 8.53 2.47 16.26
N ASP A 437 8.91 2.22 17.51
CA ASP A 437 10.00 1.28 17.83
C ASP A 437 9.70 -0.15 17.31
N ALA A 438 8.44 -0.58 17.41
CA ALA A 438 8.00 -1.86 16.84
C ALA A 438 7.97 -1.85 15.29
N VAL A 439 7.67 -0.71 14.65
CA VAL A 439 7.77 -0.53 13.19
C VAL A 439 9.22 -0.60 12.70
N ASP A 440 10.14 -0.03 13.47
CA ASP A 440 11.57 -0.05 13.13
C ASP A 440 12.18 -1.44 13.36
N ALA A 441 11.77 -2.15 14.41
CA ALA A 441 12.14 -3.54 14.68
C ALA A 441 11.45 -4.59 13.78
N ALA A 442 10.36 -4.24 13.08
CA ALA A 442 9.64 -5.14 12.18
C ALA A 442 10.43 -5.44 10.90
N ALA A 443 10.42 -6.69 10.46
CA ALA A 443 10.92 -7.10 9.14
C ALA A 443 9.89 -6.75 8.03
N PHE A 444 10.25 -7.02 6.77
CA PHE A 444 9.29 -6.91 5.67
C PHE A 444 8.19 -7.97 5.83
N TYR A 445 6.93 -7.58 5.64
CA TYR A 445 5.74 -8.44 5.79
C TYR A 445 5.40 -8.86 7.24
N ASP A 446 6.09 -8.32 8.24
CA ASP A 446 5.70 -8.46 9.64
C ASP A 446 4.37 -7.76 9.94
N SER A 447 3.69 -8.24 10.98
CA SER A 447 2.46 -7.67 11.53
C SER A 447 2.70 -7.15 12.94
N ILE A 448 2.13 -5.99 13.26
CA ILE A 448 2.29 -5.34 14.57
C ILE A 448 0.97 -5.40 15.32
N MET A 449 0.98 -6.05 16.48
CA MET A 449 -0.17 -6.20 17.37
C MET A 449 -0.08 -5.11 18.44
N VAL A 450 -1.02 -4.18 18.45
CA VAL A 450 -1.05 -3.07 19.41
C VAL A 450 -2.22 -3.27 20.36
N CYS A 451 -1.95 -3.29 21.68
CA CYS A 451 -3.01 -3.44 22.66
C CYS A 451 -3.79 -2.13 22.90
N GLU A 452 -4.94 -2.25 23.56
CA GLU A 452 -5.72 -1.16 24.13
C GLU A 452 -4.84 -0.12 24.86
N GLY A 453 -5.17 1.16 24.69
CA GLY A 453 -4.38 2.26 25.24
C GLY A 453 -4.29 3.47 24.32
N THR A 454 -3.59 4.53 24.77
CA THR A 454 -3.35 5.75 24.00
C THR A 454 -1.85 5.96 23.81
N TYR A 455 -1.43 6.02 22.55
CA TYR A 455 -0.05 6.18 22.11
C TYR A 455 0.08 7.57 21.48
N ASN A 456 1.02 8.38 21.98
CA ASN A 456 1.15 9.80 21.63
C ASN A 456 2.37 10.04 20.73
N GLU A 457 2.31 9.51 19.50
CA GLU A 457 3.41 9.49 18.53
C GLU A 457 2.89 9.53 17.09
N SER A 458 3.70 10.05 16.17
CA SER A 458 3.50 9.89 14.71
C SER A 458 4.23 8.64 14.24
N VAL A 459 3.56 7.78 13.47
CA VAL A 459 4.14 6.51 12.99
C VAL A 459 4.47 6.59 11.49
N GLY A 460 5.75 6.43 11.14
CA GLY A 460 6.26 6.44 9.77
C GLY A 460 6.54 5.04 9.26
N ILE A 461 5.84 4.63 8.19
CA ILE A 461 5.90 3.29 7.60
C ILE A 461 6.55 3.35 6.21
N THR A 462 7.70 2.70 6.09
CA THR A 462 8.53 2.60 4.86
C THR A 462 8.68 1.14 4.37
N LYS A 463 8.10 0.18 5.09
CA LYS A 463 8.12 -1.27 4.83
C LYS A 463 6.69 -1.78 4.59
N PRO A 464 6.48 -2.90 3.86
CA PRO A 464 5.16 -3.53 3.73
C PRO A 464 4.79 -4.31 4.99
N ILE A 465 4.43 -3.60 6.05
CA ILE A 465 4.00 -4.16 7.34
C ILE A 465 2.52 -3.85 7.62
N HIS A 466 1.88 -4.65 8.46
CA HIS A 466 0.45 -4.51 8.79
C HIS A 466 0.25 -4.24 10.28
N MET A 467 -0.25 -3.05 10.65
CA MET A 467 -0.58 -2.72 12.04
C MET A 467 -2.03 -3.06 12.38
N MET A 468 -2.23 -3.70 13.54
CA MET A 468 -3.55 -4.14 14.03
C MET A 468 -3.77 -3.66 15.47
N GLY A 469 -4.64 -2.68 15.66
CA GLY A 469 -5.16 -2.26 16.96
C GLY A 469 -6.30 -3.16 17.44
N GLY A 470 -6.77 -2.96 18.67
CA GLY A 470 -7.90 -3.70 19.25
C GLY A 470 -7.51 -4.95 20.05
N TRP A 471 -6.24 -5.16 20.39
CA TRP A 471 -5.83 -6.30 21.23
C TRP A 471 -6.03 -6.01 22.71
N ASN A 472 -6.44 -7.01 23.50
CA ASN A 472 -6.39 -6.88 24.95
C ASN A 472 -4.93 -6.85 25.45
N THR A 473 -4.69 -6.35 26.66
CA THR A 473 -3.35 -6.29 27.30
C THR A 473 -2.59 -7.64 27.42
N THR A 474 -3.22 -8.77 27.13
CA THR A 474 -2.58 -10.11 27.11
C THR A 474 -2.35 -10.66 25.70
N PHE A 475 -2.76 -9.93 24.66
CA PHE A 475 -2.73 -10.33 23.25
C PHE A 475 -3.41 -11.68 22.95
N THR A 476 -4.40 -12.06 23.76
CA THR A 476 -5.16 -13.32 23.62
C THR A 476 -6.48 -13.17 22.86
N ALA A 477 -7.00 -11.94 22.77
CA ALA A 477 -8.22 -11.62 22.05
C ALA A 477 -8.09 -10.26 21.36
N ARG A 478 -8.73 -10.13 20.19
CA ARG A 478 -8.84 -8.89 19.44
C ARG A 478 -10.30 -8.51 19.23
N ASP A 479 -10.65 -7.30 19.65
CA ASP A 479 -11.95 -6.67 19.50
C ASP A 479 -11.71 -5.15 19.51
N PRO A 480 -11.70 -4.48 18.34
CA PRO A 480 -11.48 -3.03 18.27
C PRO A 480 -12.58 -2.17 18.89
N GLU A 481 -13.78 -2.70 19.14
CA GLU A 481 -14.86 -1.96 19.79
C GLU A 481 -14.70 -1.94 21.32
N THR A 482 -14.20 -3.02 21.92
CA THR A 482 -13.97 -3.09 23.38
C THR A 482 -12.58 -2.65 23.81
N ASN A 483 -11.54 -3.04 23.05
CA ASN A 483 -10.14 -2.91 23.44
C ASN A 483 -9.48 -1.71 22.73
N VAL A 484 -10.07 -0.51 22.89
CA VAL A 484 -9.78 0.66 22.04
C VAL A 484 -8.28 1.03 22.03
N THR A 485 -7.68 0.99 20.85
CA THR A 485 -6.30 1.45 20.60
C THR A 485 -6.34 2.83 19.93
N THR A 486 -5.77 3.85 20.57
CA THR A 486 -5.76 5.24 20.09
C THR A 486 -4.35 5.70 19.73
N LEU A 487 -4.17 6.27 18.53
CA LEU A 487 -2.96 6.99 18.11
C LEU A 487 -3.26 8.49 18.02
N SER A 488 -2.36 9.33 18.56
CA SER A 488 -2.55 10.78 18.69
C SER A 488 -1.26 11.54 18.44
N ALA A 489 -1.22 12.44 17.45
CA ALA A 489 0.02 13.12 17.06
C ALA A 489 -0.17 14.56 16.57
N GLY A 490 0.86 15.39 16.78
CA GLY A 490 0.98 16.74 16.19
C GLY A 490 1.60 16.73 14.79
N GLY A 491 1.00 15.97 13.87
CA GLY A 491 1.43 15.79 12.48
C GLY A 491 0.46 14.85 11.77
N SER A 492 0.85 14.16 10.70
CA SER A 492 0.09 12.98 10.29
C SER A 492 0.24 11.92 11.39
N VAL A 493 -0.86 11.34 11.85
CA VAL A 493 -0.81 10.28 12.89
C VAL A 493 -0.07 9.05 12.35
N VAL A 494 -0.33 8.66 11.10
CA VAL A 494 0.40 7.61 10.39
C VAL A 494 0.76 8.06 8.98
N SER A 495 1.94 7.68 8.49
CA SER A 495 2.42 8.02 7.14
C SER A 495 2.96 6.79 6.42
N PHE A 496 2.43 6.47 5.24
CA PHE A 496 2.94 5.40 4.37
C PHE A 496 3.70 6.03 3.19
N VAL A 497 5.04 5.93 3.19
CA VAL A 497 5.89 6.69 2.26
C VAL A 497 6.79 5.74 1.46
N SER A 498 6.64 5.77 0.13
CA SER A 498 7.49 5.05 -0.83
C SER A 498 7.53 3.52 -0.62
N VAL A 499 6.43 2.92 -0.19
CA VAL A 499 6.31 1.45 -0.04
C VAL A 499 5.96 0.83 -1.39
N LEU A 500 6.99 0.60 -2.21
CA LEU A 500 6.86 0.18 -3.62
C LEU A 500 6.57 -1.31 -3.83
N LEU A 501 6.73 -2.15 -2.80
CA LEU A 501 6.52 -3.59 -2.84
C LEU A 501 5.64 -3.99 -1.67
N GLY A 502 4.61 -4.82 -1.93
CA GLY A 502 3.63 -5.23 -0.94
C GLY A 502 2.54 -4.19 -0.67
N THR A 503 1.68 -4.50 0.30
CA THR A 503 0.54 -3.67 0.73
C THR A 503 0.72 -3.42 2.22
N PRO A 504 1.30 -2.27 2.64
CA PRO A 504 1.31 -1.92 4.05
C PRO A 504 -0.11 -1.58 4.51
N GLY A 505 -0.40 -1.71 5.80
CA GLY A 505 -1.76 -1.44 6.27
C GLY A 505 -1.90 -1.03 7.72
N ILE A 506 -3.09 -0.53 8.04
CA ILE A 506 -3.53 -0.14 9.37
C ILE A 506 -4.99 -0.53 9.57
N GLU A 507 -5.28 -1.28 10.65
CA GLU A 507 -6.67 -1.60 11.02
C GLU A 507 -6.99 -1.60 12.52
N GLY A 508 -8.22 -1.17 12.85
CA GLY A 508 -8.76 -1.18 14.21
C GLY A 508 -8.18 -0.11 15.15
N PHE A 509 -7.80 1.05 14.63
CA PHE A 509 -7.29 2.18 15.42
C PHE A 509 -8.27 3.35 15.49
N HIS A 510 -8.21 4.11 16.58
CA HIS A 510 -8.73 5.46 16.68
C HIS A 510 -7.59 6.45 16.40
N LEU A 511 -7.69 7.26 15.35
CA LEU A 511 -6.72 8.28 14.97
C LEU A 511 -7.31 9.66 15.30
N VAL A 512 -6.62 10.41 16.17
CA VAL A 512 -7.11 11.69 16.71
C VAL A 512 -6.02 12.75 16.75
N ASN A 513 -6.40 14.03 16.87
CA ASN A 513 -5.51 15.21 16.99
C ASN A 513 -4.54 15.47 15.81
N GLY A 514 -4.47 14.54 14.85
CA GLY A 514 -3.60 14.61 13.69
C GLY A 514 -3.76 15.87 12.86
N THR A 515 -2.71 16.69 12.80
CA THR A 515 -2.68 17.96 12.05
C THR A 515 -2.12 17.83 10.63
N GLY A 516 -1.58 16.68 10.25
CA GLY A 516 -1.06 16.38 8.92
C GLY A 516 0.40 16.79 8.70
N THR A 517 0.99 16.31 7.59
CA THR A 517 2.41 16.51 7.27
C THR A 517 2.60 17.58 6.20
N ALA A 518 3.58 18.46 6.39
CA ALA A 518 3.94 19.49 5.42
C ALA A 518 4.65 18.88 4.19
N ALA A 519 4.10 19.14 2.99
CA ALA A 519 4.62 18.61 1.73
C ALA A 519 4.27 19.51 0.53
N ILE A 520 4.81 19.20 -0.65
CA ILE A 520 4.55 19.91 -1.91
C ILE A 520 3.89 18.94 -2.91
N LEU A 521 2.59 18.67 -2.73
CA LEU A 521 1.90 17.49 -3.30
C LEU A 521 0.46 17.78 -3.79
N PRO A 522 0.23 18.55 -4.88
CA PRO A 522 1.20 19.25 -5.74
C PRO A 522 1.49 20.69 -5.31
N LEU A 523 0.72 21.21 -4.34
CA LEU A 523 0.90 22.54 -3.77
C LEU A 523 1.66 22.44 -2.44
N ASN A 524 2.39 23.49 -2.07
CA ASN A 524 2.97 23.59 -0.73
C ASN A 524 1.86 23.73 0.31
N GLY A 525 1.73 22.76 1.22
CA GLY A 525 0.64 22.68 2.18
C GLY A 525 0.77 21.50 3.15
N ILE A 526 -0.27 21.27 3.94
CA ILE A 526 -0.34 20.23 4.98
C ILE A 526 -1.32 19.14 4.55
N TYR A 527 -0.92 17.87 4.58
CA TYR A 527 -1.73 16.77 4.04
C TYR A 527 -1.88 15.62 5.02
N GLY A 528 -3.07 15.01 5.07
CA GLY A 528 -3.32 13.71 5.70
C GLY A 528 -3.28 13.74 7.23
N GLY A 529 -4.23 14.42 7.87
CA GLY A 529 -4.24 14.58 9.33
C GLY A 529 -4.16 13.26 10.09
N GLY A 530 -5.02 12.29 9.77
CA GLY A 530 -4.91 10.93 10.27
C GLY A 530 -3.85 10.12 9.52
N VAL A 531 -4.07 9.87 8.23
CA VAL A 531 -3.16 9.10 7.36
C VAL A 531 -2.70 9.95 6.17
N MET A 532 -1.39 10.02 5.96
CA MET A 532 -0.78 10.41 4.69
C MET A 532 -0.29 9.17 3.93
N THR A 533 -0.52 9.10 2.62
CA THR A 533 0.14 8.13 1.72
C THR A 533 0.81 8.83 0.55
N TYR A 534 2.04 8.40 0.23
CA TYR A 534 2.83 8.88 -0.90
C TYR A 534 3.52 7.71 -1.59
N SER A 535 3.25 7.50 -2.88
CA SER A 535 3.82 6.41 -3.70
C SER A 535 3.77 5.04 -2.97
N SER A 536 2.58 4.69 -2.47
CA SER A 536 2.32 3.52 -1.63
C SER A 536 0.96 2.90 -1.93
N ALA A 537 0.86 1.58 -1.80
CA ALA A 537 -0.37 0.82 -1.99
C ALA A 537 -1.02 0.44 -0.66
N ALA A 538 -1.41 1.43 0.14
CA ALA A 538 -1.84 1.22 1.52
C ALA A 538 -3.28 0.68 1.68
N LEU A 539 -3.47 -0.21 2.66
CA LEU A 539 -4.78 -0.66 3.17
C LEU A 539 -5.13 0.11 4.45
N ILE A 540 -6.22 0.87 4.42
CA ILE A 540 -6.74 1.64 5.55
C ILE A 540 -8.12 1.05 5.87
N LYS A 541 -8.22 0.25 6.94
CA LYS A 541 -9.37 -0.62 7.19
C LYS A 541 -9.92 -0.52 8.62
N ASP A 542 -11.24 -0.41 8.78
CA ASP A 542 -11.92 -0.47 10.09
C ASP A 542 -11.36 0.50 11.16
N ASN A 543 -10.92 1.70 10.76
CA ASN A 543 -10.40 2.72 11.67
C ASN A 543 -11.42 3.83 11.93
N VAL A 544 -11.25 4.54 13.05
CA VAL A 544 -12.04 5.72 13.42
C VAL A 544 -11.15 6.96 13.38
N PHE A 545 -11.48 7.92 12.54
CA PHE A 545 -10.83 9.22 12.45
C PHE A 545 -11.74 10.27 13.07
N THR A 546 -11.23 11.08 14.00
CA THR A 546 -12.06 12.09 14.69
C THR A 546 -11.29 13.40 14.87
N GLY A 547 -11.83 14.48 14.30
CA GLY A 547 -11.29 15.83 14.45
C GLY A 547 -9.89 16.05 13.86
N CYS A 548 -9.42 15.14 12.99
CA CYS A 548 -8.14 15.28 12.29
C CYS A 548 -8.22 16.40 11.24
N GLY A 549 -7.14 17.17 11.09
CA GLY A 549 -7.12 18.24 10.10
C GLY A 549 -6.20 19.42 10.40
N TYR A 550 -6.09 20.32 9.42
CA TYR A 550 -5.32 21.56 9.52
C TYR A 550 -6.16 22.78 9.15
N THR A 551 -6.33 23.68 10.12
CA THR A 551 -6.97 24.99 9.97
C THR A 551 -5.92 26.10 9.91
N SER A 552 -6.09 27.01 8.96
CA SER A 552 -5.21 28.17 8.74
C SER A 552 -5.81 29.14 7.74
N VAL A 553 -5.54 30.44 7.94
CA VAL A 553 -6.02 31.54 7.09
C VAL A 553 -5.37 31.56 5.70
N THR A 554 -4.14 31.04 5.59
CA THR A 554 -3.31 31.13 4.36
C THR A 554 -2.54 29.85 4.00
N GLY A 555 -2.45 28.86 4.89
CA GLY A 555 -1.80 27.59 4.60
C GLY A 555 -2.74 26.62 3.87
N PHE A 556 -2.25 25.96 2.82
CA PHE A 556 -3.04 24.96 2.10
C PHE A 556 -3.18 23.67 2.91
N SER A 557 -4.33 22.99 2.83
CA SER A 557 -4.46 21.62 3.36
C SER A 557 -5.33 20.67 2.54
N GLY A 558 -4.91 19.40 2.46
CA GLY A 558 -5.65 18.34 1.76
C GLY A 558 -5.83 17.10 2.63
N GLY A 559 -7.06 16.60 2.78
CA GLY A 559 -7.33 15.34 3.46
C GLY A 559 -7.21 15.45 4.98
N GLY A 560 -8.28 15.89 5.64
CA GLY A 560 -8.29 16.05 7.10
C GLY A 560 -8.11 14.70 7.81
N ALA A 561 -8.80 13.66 7.34
CA ALA A 561 -8.53 12.28 7.77
C ALA A 561 -7.46 11.60 6.92
N ILE A 562 -7.64 11.54 5.60
CA ILE A 562 -6.79 10.74 4.70
C ILE A 562 -6.36 11.58 3.49
N ALA A 563 -5.05 11.60 3.20
CA ALA A 563 -4.52 12.16 1.96
C ALA A 563 -3.67 11.14 1.20
N CYS A 564 -3.90 10.99 -0.11
CA CYS A 564 -3.16 10.06 -0.96
C CYS A 564 -2.62 10.71 -2.22
N TYR A 565 -1.35 10.44 -2.51
CA TYR A 565 -0.61 10.94 -3.66
C TYR A 565 0.11 9.79 -4.38
N ASP A 566 -0.03 9.69 -5.70
CA ASP A 566 0.72 8.76 -6.57
C ASP A 566 0.65 7.27 -6.14
N GLY A 567 -0.50 6.84 -5.59
CA GLY A 567 -0.69 5.51 -5.00
C GLY A 567 -1.96 4.78 -5.44
N THR A 568 -2.11 3.54 -5.00
CA THR A 568 -3.35 2.74 -5.19
C THR A 568 -3.83 2.27 -3.82
N VAL A 569 -4.80 2.96 -3.24
CA VAL A 569 -5.22 2.75 -1.84
C VAL A 569 -6.55 2.02 -1.75
N THR A 570 -6.70 1.24 -0.68
CA THR A 570 -7.99 0.64 -0.28
C THR A 570 -8.42 1.25 1.04
N ILE A 571 -9.59 1.87 1.06
CA ILE A 571 -10.17 2.55 2.22
C ILE A 571 -11.50 1.86 2.53
N THR A 572 -11.58 1.03 3.57
CA THR A 572 -12.78 0.21 3.83
C THR A 572 -13.20 0.15 5.29
N GLY A 573 -14.51 0.20 5.56
CA GLY A 573 -15.07 0.08 6.91
C GLY A 573 -14.72 1.20 7.89
N ASN A 574 -14.09 2.30 7.44
CA ASN A 574 -13.65 3.37 8.31
C ASN A 574 -14.79 4.33 8.66
N LYS A 575 -14.70 4.96 9.83
CA LYS A 575 -15.56 6.08 10.26
C LYS A 575 -14.71 7.35 10.26
N ILE A 576 -15.05 8.33 9.42
CA ILE A 576 -14.35 9.60 9.27
C ILE A 576 -15.30 10.71 9.72
N ILE A 577 -14.97 11.34 10.86
CA ILE A 577 -15.90 12.21 11.61
C ILE A 577 -15.25 13.56 11.91
N ASP A 578 -15.96 14.65 11.61
CA ASP A 578 -15.61 16.04 11.96
C ASP A 578 -14.19 16.48 11.51
N CYS A 579 -13.69 15.91 10.41
CA CYS A 579 -12.34 16.20 9.91
C CYS A 579 -12.31 17.45 9.00
N VAL A 580 -11.19 18.18 9.02
CA VAL A 580 -11.09 19.53 8.43
C VAL A 580 -9.84 19.72 7.56
N ALA A 581 -10.04 20.08 6.29
CA ALA A 581 -8.95 20.48 5.38
C ALA A 581 -9.46 21.48 4.35
N GLN A 582 -8.60 22.24 3.68
CA GLN A 582 -9.02 23.17 2.63
C GLN A 582 -9.73 22.45 1.45
N CYS A 583 -9.22 21.27 1.08
CA CYS A 583 -9.84 20.39 0.09
C CYS A 583 -9.93 18.96 0.62
N GLY A 584 -11.10 18.33 0.53
CA GLY A 584 -11.36 17.00 1.08
C GLY A 584 -11.21 16.99 2.60
N GLY A 585 -12.19 17.52 3.32
CA GLY A 585 -12.21 17.50 4.79
C GLY A 585 -12.05 16.09 5.36
N GLY A 586 -12.69 15.10 4.74
CA GLY A 586 -12.42 13.69 4.98
C GLY A 586 -11.21 13.18 4.18
N ILE A 587 -11.41 12.93 2.89
CA ILE A 587 -10.46 12.24 2.00
C ILE A 587 -9.99 13.15 0.87
N TYR A 588 -8.69 13.18 0.61
CA TYR A 588 -8.07 13.88 -0.53
C TYR A 588 -7.22 12.92 -1.37
N LEU A 589 -7.47 12.89 -2.68
CA LEU A 589 -6.80 12.04 -3.65
C LEU A 589 -6.28 12.88 -4.81
N TYR A 590 -4.98 12.76 -5.10
CA TYR A 590 -4.35 13.45 -6.22
C TYR A 590 -3.38 12.52 -6.96
N GLN A 591 -3.59 12.33 -8.27
CA GLN A 591 -2.83 11.38 -9.09
C GLN A 591 -2.77 9.94 -8.49
N ALA A 592 -3.76 9.58 -7.69
CA ALA A 592 -3.87 8.30 -6.99
C ALA A 592 -5.17 7.58 -7.39
N SER A 593 -5.22 6.26 -7.30
CA SER A 593 -6.47 5.50 -7.43
C SER A 593 -6.95 4.99 -6.08
N ALA A 594 -8.27 4.93 -5.88
CA ALA A 594 -8.84 4.49 -4.62
C ALA A 594 -10.04 3.54 -4.81
N THR A 595 -10.06 2.47 -4.03
CA THR A 595 -11.28 1.69 -3.77
C THR A 595 -11.77 2.06 -2.37
N ILE A 596 -13.02 2.53 -2.29
CA ILE A 596 -13.62 3.10 -1.09
C ILE A 596 -14.91 2.33 -0.80
N THR A 597 -14.94 1.48 0.21
CA THR A 597 -16.08 0.54 0.45
C THR A 597 -16.55 0.52 1.90
N GLY A 598 -17.85 0.72 2.12
CA GLY A 598 -18.46 0.54 3.45
C GLY A 598 -18.02 1.56 4.51
N ASN A 599 -17.55 2.74 4.12
CA ASN A 599 -17.10 3.78 5.06
C ASN A 599 -18.24 4.74 5.42
N THR A 600 -18.16 5.36 6.59
CA THR A 600 -18.96 6.53 6.96
C THR A 600 -18.08 7.77 6.91
N ILE A 601 -18.47 8.80 6.16
CA ILE A 601 -17.78 10.08 6.04
C ILE A 601 -18.76 11.19 6.41
N SER A 602 -18.65 11.71 7.63
CA SER A 602 -19.66 12.58 8.22
C SER A 602 -19.10 13.84 8.85
N GLY A 603 -19.82 14.95 8.73
CA GLY A 603 -19.48 16.22 9.41
C GLY A 603 -18.18 16.87 8.95
N CYS A 604 -17.58 16.41 7.84
CA CYS A 604 -16.29 16.92 7.38
C CYS A 604 -16.45 18.28 6.69
N LEU A 605 -15.57 19.21 7.03
CA LEU A 605 -15.71 20.62 6.64
C LEU A 605 -14.49 21.09 5.85
N SER A 606 -14.73 21.91 4.83
CA SER A 606 -13.67 22.71 4.24
C SER A 606 -13.13 23.74 5.24
N ASN A 607 -11.80 23.88 5.35
CA ASN A 607 -11.12 24.80 6.29
C ASN A 607 -11.68 26.23 6.17
N LEU A 608 -12.49 26.64 7.15
CA LEU A 608 -13.25 27.91 7.13
C LEU A 608 -12.36 29.15 7.15
N GLU A 609 -11.16 29.07 7.73
CA GLU A 609 -10.26 30.20 7.84
C GLU A 609 -9.61 30.56 6.51
N PHE A 610 -9.40 29.57 5.63
CA PHE A 610 -8.60 29.75 4.43
C PHE A 610 -9.24 30.72 3.43
N THR A 611 -8.43 31.58 2.82
CA THR A 611 -8.92 32.69 1.98
C THR A 611 -8.93 32.41 0.47
N GLY A 612 -8.34 31.30 0.01
CA GLY A 612 -8.35 30.86 -1.40
C GLY A 612 -9.42 29.81 -1.74
N LEU A 613 -9.27 29.16 -2.90
CA LEU A 613 -10.22 28.17 -3.44
C LEU A 613 -10.32 26.92 -2.56
N ARG A 614 -11.54 26.47 -2.24
CA ARG A 614 -11.85 25.35 -1.34
C ARG A 614 -12.92 24.46 -1.96
N ASN A 615 -12.62 23.19 -2.17
CA ASN A 615 -13.47 22.24 -2.92
C ASN A 615 -13.47 20.86 -2.22
N GLY A 616 -14.60 20.16 -2.20
CA GLY A 616 -14.77 18.85 -1.55
C GLY A 616 -14.86 18.93 -0.02
N GLY A 617 -16.05 18.73 0.55
CA GLY A 617 -16.25 18.57 1.99
C GLY A 617 -15.89 17.16 2.47
N GLY A 618 -16.55 16.14 1.92
CA GLY A 618 -16.27 14.73 2.22
C GLY A 618 -15.03 14.21 1.47
N ILE A 619 -15.15 14.02 0.16
CA ILE A 619 -14.12 13.46 -0.73
C ILE A 619 -13.69 14.49 -1.79
N TYR A 620 -12.39 14.61 -2.02
CA TYR A 620 -11.79 15.35 -3.13
C TYR A 620 -10.92 14.44 -4.00
N ALA A 621 -11.20 14.39 -5.30
CA ALA A 621 -10.48 13.56 -6.28
C ALA A 621 -10.09 14.34 -7.54
N LEU A 622 -8.78 14.57 -7.73
CA LEU A 622 -8.23 15.26 -8.91
C LEU A 622 -7.19 14.38 -9.62
N HIS A 623 -7.41 14.08 -10.90
CA HIS A 623 -6.63 13.06 -11.64
C HIS A 623 -6.61 11.70 -10.93
N ALA A 624 -7.72 11.36 -10.26
CA ALA A 624 -7.79 10.27 -9.31
C ALA A 624 -9.05 9.43 -9.54
N PRO A 625 -8.97 8.25 -10.18
CA PRO A 625 -10.11 7.37 -10.34
C PRO A 625 -10.53 6.75 -8.99
N ILE A 626 -11.81 6.86 -8.67
CA ILE A 626 -12.42 6.35 -7.44
C ILE A 626 -13.53 5.36 -7.75
N ASN A 627 -13.50 4.22 -7.07
CA ASN A 627 -14.56 3.22 -7.05
C ASN A 627 -15.17 3.20 -5.64
N LEU A 628 -16.44 3.57 -5.54
CA LEU A 628 -17.23 3.65 -4.32
C LEU A 628 -18.22 2.49 -4.27
N SER A 629 -18.46 1.93 -3.08
CA SER A 629 -19.56 0.98 -2.85
C SER A 629 -20.02 0.94 -1.39
N GLY A 630 -21.33 1.03 -1.16
CA GLY A 630 -21.93 0.87 0.17
C GLY A 630 -21.48 1.90 1.23
N ASN A 631 -20.96 3.06 0.83
CA ASN A 631 -20.53 4.12 1.74
C ASN A 631 -21.71 5.02 2.14
N SER A 632 -21.59 5.68 3.29
CA SER A 632 -22.46 6.77 3.72
C SER A 632 -21.66 8.06 3.82
N ILE A 633 -22.02 9.08 3.02
CA ILE A 633 -21.30 10.35 2.88
C ILE A 633 -22.29 11.48 3.17
N HIS A 634 -22.28 12.01 4.40
CA HIS A 634 -23.34 12.92 4.84
C HIS A 634 -22.91 14.06 5.76
N ASP A 635 -23.75 15.09 5.91
CA ASP A 635 -23.49 16.27 6.75
C ASP A 635 -22.17 17.00 6.44
N ASN A 636 -21.56 16.76 5.27
CA ASN A 636 -20.27 17.37 4.90
C ASN A 636 -20.50 18.74 4.26
N THR A 637 -19.61 19.70 4.57
CA THR A 637 -19.72 21.08 4.05
C THR A 637 -18.51 21.43 3.18
N GLY A 638 -18.73 21.42 1.86
CA GLY A 638 -17.82 22.00 0.90
C GLY A 638 -17.97 23.52 0.86
N TYR A 639 -16.92 24.24 0.44
CA TYR A 639 -17.06 25.69 0.24
C TYR A 639 -17.57 26.00 -1.16
N ARG A 640 -16.76 25.83 -2.21
CA ARG A 640 -17.10 26.30 -3.56
C ARG A 640 -17.76 25.21 -4.41
N GLU A 641 -17.13 24.05 -4.53
CA GLU A 641 -17.60 22.95 -5.38
C GLU A 641 -17.50 21.61 -4.62
N GLY A 642 -18.53 20.78 -4.68
CA GLY A 642 -18.59 19.46 -4.04
C GLY A 642 -18.76 19.49 -2.52
N GLY A 643 -19.97 19.32 -2.01
CA GLY A 643 -20.21 19.12 -0.57
C GLY A 643 -19.79 17.71 -0.13
N GLY A 644 -20.46 16.68 -0.65
CA GLY A 644 -20.11 15.28 -0.44
C GLY A 644 -18.85 14.88 -1.22
N ILE A 645 -18.93 14.89 -2.56
CA ILE A 645 -17.86 14.46 -3.46
C ILE A 645 -17.51 15.58 -4.45
N TYR A 646 -16.21 15.83 -4.63
CA TYR A 646 -15.64 16.61 -5.72
C TYR A 646 -14.76 15.72 -6.61
N ALA A 647 -15.12 15.59 -7.88
CA ALA A 647 -14.34 14.87 -8.89
C ALA A 647 -13.94 15.81 -10.04
N ARG A 648 -12.66 15.77 -10.46
CA ARG A 648 -12.19 16.54 -11.62
C ARG A 648 -11.09 15.85 -12.39
N LEU A 649 -11.23 15.78 -13.72
CA LEU A 649 -10.30 15.07 -14.62
C LEU A 649 -10.02 13.63 -14.14
N SER A 650 -11.07 12.98 -13.61
CA SER A 650 -11.05 11.74 -12.84
C SER A 650 -12.07 10.73 -13.40
N THR A 651 -12.38 9.68 -12.66
CA THR A 651 -13.55 8.82 -12.90
C THR A 651 -14.14 8.46 -11.55
N ALA A 652 -15.46 8.56 -11.40
CA ALA A 652 -16.18 8.24 -10.18
C ALA A 652 -17.25 7.19 -10.48
N ILE A 653 -17.00 5.95 -10.08
CA ILE A 653 -17.96 4.85 -10.15
C ILE A 653 -18.47 4.62 -8.74
N SER A 654 -19.79 4.53 -8.57
CA SER A 654 -20.45 4.40 -7.27
C SER A 654 -21.59 3.40 -7.36
N SER A 655 -21.74 2.54 -6.35
CA SER A 655 -22.74 1.49 -6.33
C SER A 655 -23.27 1.22 -4.93
N GLY A 656 -24.57 1.43 -4.72
CA GLY A 656 -25.19 1.28 -3.40
C GLY A 656 -24.71 2.31 -2.36
N ASP A 657 -24.16 3.45 -2.78
CA ASP A 657 -23.69 4.50 -1.87
C ASP A 657 -24.82 5.50 -1.54
N SER A 658 -24.80 6.02 -0.31
CA SER A 658 -25.72 7.04 0.20
C SER A 658 -24.98 8.37 0.38
N ILE A 659 -25.41 9.43 -0.31
CA ILE A 659 -24.79 10.76 -0.31
C ILE A 659 -25.87 11.80 0.03
N TYR A 660 -25.95 12.22 1.30
CA TYR A 660 -27.09 13.02 1.76
C TYR A 660 -26.77 14.13 2.75
N SER A 661 -27.63 15.15 2.86
CA SER A 661 -27.46 16.28 3.79
C SER A 661 -26.12 17.04 3.66
N ASN A 662 -25.44 16.93 2.52
CA ASN A 662 -24.19 17.65 2.26
C ASN A 662 -24.49 19.05 1.70
N SER A 663 -23.66 20.04 2.02
CA SER A 663 -23.89 21.44 1.61
C SER A 663 -22.70 22.10 0.92
N VAL A 664 -22.96 23.05 0.02
CA VAL A 664 -21.93 23.84 -0.69
C VAL A 664 -22.38 25.26 -1.08
N SER A 665 -21.47 26.23 -1.04
CA SER A 665 -21.75 27.64 -1.40
C SER A 665 -21.68 27.98 -2.90
N SER A 666 -21.41 27.00 -3.78
CA SER A 666 -21.74 27.14 -5.21
C SER A 666 -22.36 25.88 -5.80
N ASN A 667 -21.58 24.89 -6.25
CA ASN A 667 -22.10 23.84 -7.14
C ASN A 667 -21.86 22.41 -6.63
N GLY A 668 -22.85 21.52 -6.82
CA GLY A 668 -22.76 20.10 -6.46
C GLY A 668 -22.77 19.88 -4.96
N GLY A 669 -23.95 19.94 -4.32
CA GLY A 669 -24.08 19.69 -2.88
C GLY A 669 -23.71 18.25 -2.54
N GLY A 670 -24.35 17.27 -3.19
CA GLY A 670 -23.95 15.87 -3.12
C GLY A 670 -22.67 15.60 -3.90
N ILE A 671 -22.71 15.73 -5.23
CA ILE A 671 -21.62 15.45 -6.16
C ILE A 671 -21.35 16.66 -7.06
N TYR A 672 -20.08 17.06 -7.18
CA TYR A 672 -19.59 17.93 -8.26
C TYR A 672 -18.64 17.16 -9.17
N SER A 673 -18.85 17.26 -10.49
CA SER A 673 -17.96 16.71 -11.51
C SER A 673 -17.59 17.74 -12.60
N ASP A 674 -16.33 17.69 -13.05
CA ASP A 674 -15.81 18.45 -14.20
C ASP A 674 -14.85 17.57 -15.02
N HIS A 675 -15.22 17.26 -16.26
CA HIS A 675 -14.47 16.40 -17.19
C HIS A 675 -14.09 15.03 -16.60
N SER A 676 -14.99 14.40 -15.84
CA SER A 676 -14.79 13.10 -15.20
C SER A 676 -15.96 12.16 -15.52
N ARG A 677 -15.70 10.93 -15.96
CA ARG A 677 -16.81 9.97 -16.14
C ARG A 677 -17.44 9.66 -14.78
N VAL A 678 -18.75 9.80 -14.68
CA VAL A 678 -19.54 9.43 -13.50
C VAL A 678 -20.46 8.27 -13.86
N SER A 679 -20.51 7.25 -13.01
CA SER A 679 -21.38 6.07 -13.18
C SER A 679 -21.99 5.72 -11.82
N LEU A 680 -23.32 5.76 -11.70
CA LEU A 680 -24.06 5.51 -10.45
C LEU A 680 -25.03 4.33 -10.65
N SER A 681 -25.06 3.39 -9.70
CA SER A 681 -25.95 2.21 -9.77
C SER A 681 -26.49 1.84 -8.38
N GLY A 682 -27.80 1.94 -8.17
CA GLY A 682 -28.40 1.65 -6.86
C GLY A 682 -28.10 2.70 -5.78
N CYS A 683 -27.74 3.93 -6.15
CA CYS A 683 -27.28 4.96 -5.20
C CYS A 683 -28.42 5.84 -4.67
N PHE A 684 -28.27 6.34 -3.45
CA PHE A 684 -29.17 7.32 -2.84
C PHE A 684 -28.47 8.68 -2.76
N ILE A 685 -29.09 9.73 -3.31
CA ILE A 685 -28.55 11.10 -3.30
C ILE A 685 -29.68 12.06 -2.90
N GLY A 686 -29.75 12.45 -1.63
CA GLY A 686 -30.88 13.26 -1.15
C GLY A 686 -30.57 14.33 -0.11
N GLU A 687 -31.48 15.29 0.05
CA GLU A 687 -31.36 16.38 1.05
C GLU A 687 -30.08 17.22 0.92
N ASN A 688 -29.38 17.21 -0.23
CA ASN A 688 -28.16 17.97 -0.43
C ASN A 688 -28.45 19.41 -0.90
N ASP A 689 -27.65 20.37 -0.43
CA ASP A 689 -27.83 21.81 -0.60
C ASP A 689 -26.71 22.44 -1.44
N ALA A 690 -27.06 23.17 -2.50
CA ALA A 690 -26.10 23.96 -3.29
C ALA A 690 -26.59 25.39 -3.54
N VAL A 691 -25.84 26.41 -3.16
CA VAL A 691 -26.29 27.82 -3.34
C VAL A 691 -26.50 28.18 -4.83
N SER A 692 -25.66 27.71 -5.74
CA SER A 692 -25.70 28.10 -7.16
C SER A 692 -26.39 27.08 -8.08
N SER A 693 -25.88 25.84 -8.19
CA SER A 693 -26.48 24.85 -9.10
C SER A 693 -26.14 23.40 -8.76
N GLY A 694 -27.08 22.49 -9.01
CA GLY A 694 -26.94 21.06 -8.73
C GLY A 694 -26.87 20.81 -7.23
N GLY A 695 -28.03 20.85 -6.54
CA GLY A 695 -28.13 20.46 -5.13
C GLY A 695 -27.64 19.03 -4.93
N GLY A 696 -28.20 18.08 -5.67
CA GLY A 696 -27.75 16.69 -5.69
C GLY A 696 -26.46 16.51 -6.48
N ILE A 697 -26.51 16.78 -7.79
CA ILE A 697 -25.40 16.55 -8.73
C ILE A 697 -25.18 17.77 -9.63
N PHE A 698 -23.93 18.18 -9.79
CA PHE A 698 -23.50 19.11 -10.85
C PHE A 698 -22.49 18.41 -11.78
N LEU A 699 -22.76 18.45 -13.09
CA LEU A 699 -21.98 17.77 -14.13
C LEU A 699 -21.53 18.75 -15.23
N LYS A 700 -20.32 18.55 -15.75
CA LYS A 700 -19.75 19.35 -16.83
C LYS A 700 -18.77 18.59 -17.72
N GLY A 701 -19.16 18.40 -18.99
CA GLY A 701 -18.27 17.99 -20.08
C GLY A 701 -17.83 16.52 -20.04
N GLU A 702 -18.75 15.62 -19.71
CA GLU A 702 -18.42 14.22 -19.38
C GLU A 702 -19.53 13.21 -19.69
N GLN A 703 -19.16 11.92 -19.65
CA GLN A 703 -20.11 10.82 -19.65
C GLN A 703 -20.74 10.67 -18.25
N PHE A 704 -22.06 10.60 -18.20
CA PHE A 704 -22.80 10.33 -16.98
C PHE A 704 -23.86 9.25 -17.21
N ASP A 705 -23.59 8.08 -16.64
CA ASP A 705 -24.46 6.91 -16.67
C ASP A 705 -25.11 6.77 -15.27
N ILE A 706 -26.44 6.58 -15.18
CA ILE A 706 -27.13 6.41 -13.89
C ILE A 706 -28.27 5.39 -14.01
N GLU A 707 -28.27 4.41 -13.11
CA GLU A 707 -29.30 3.37 -13.04
C GLU A 707 -29.77 3.06 -11.61
N ASN A 708 -31.02 2.61 -11.48
CA ASN A 708 -31.62 2.07 -10.25
C ASN A 708 -31.46 2.98 -9.02
N SER A 709 -31.33 4.30 -9.23
CA SER A 709 -30.88 5.27 -8.22
C SER A 709 -31.97 6.28 -7.85
N ILE A 710 -31.91 6.79 -6.62
CA ILE A 710 -32.88 7.74 -6.05
C ILE A 710 -32.20 9.09 -5.84
N LEU A 711 -32.74 10.14 -6.45
CA LEU A 711 -32.32 11.54 -6.28
C LEU A 711 -33.49 12.37 -5.74
N THR A 712 -33.47 12.74 -4.46
CA THR A 712 -34.67 13.32 -3.82
C THR A 712 -34.41 14.45 -2.84
N MET A 713 -35.34 15.41 -2.75
CA MET A 713 -35.31 16.52 -1.78
C MET A 713 -34.03 17.38 -1.80
N ASN A 714 -33.21 17.30 -2.85
CA ASN A 714 -32.05 18.15 -3.00
C ASN A 714 -32.48 19.57 -3.39
N HIS A 715 -31.77 20.59 -2.90
CA HIS A 715 -32.18 21.99 -2.99
C HIS A 715 -31.07 22.89 -3.56
N THR A 716 -31.49 23.91 -4.31
CA THR A 716 -30.61 25.00 -4.72
C THR A 716 -31.27 26.38 -4.72
N THR A 717 -30.50 27.42 -4.39
CA THR A 717 -30.97 28.81 -4.52
C THR A 717 -30.80 29.39 -5.93
N SER A 718 -30.47 28.57 -6.95
CA SER A 718 -30.52 29.02 -8.35
C SER A 718 -31.10 28.00 -9.35
N MET A 719 -30.36 27.01 -9.87
CA MET A 719 -30.82 26.12 -10.95
C MET A 719 -30.44 24.67 -10.73
N ALA A 720 -31.34 23.72 -10.98
CA ALA A 720 -31.20 22.30 -10.65
C ALA A 720 -31.04 21.98 -9.16
N GLY A 721 -32.14 21.63 -8.51
CA GLY A 721 -32.12 20.98 -7.20
C GLY A 721 -31.51 19.59 -7.31
N GLY A 722 -32.00 18.76 -8.24
CA GLY A 722 -31.50 17.41 -8.48
C GLY A 722 -30.19 17.42 -9.29
N ILE A 723 -30.30 17.45 -10.63
CA ILE A 723 -29.15 17.32 -11.56
C ILE A 723 -28.99 18.58 -12.41
N PHE A 724 -27.82 19.22 -12.32
CA PHE A 724 -27.35 20.18 -13.32
C PHE A 724 -26.43 19.48 -14.32
N ALA A 725 -26.71 19.59 -15.62
CA ALA A 725 -25.90 18.97 -16.68
C ALA A 725 -25.49 19.96 -17.77
N ASP A 726 -24.19 20.13 -18.00
CA ASP A 726 -23.63 20.88 -19.14
C ASP A 726 -22.72 19.99 -20.00
N SER A 727 -23.06 19.84 -21.28
CA SER A 727 -22.25 19.17 -22.29
C SER A 727 -22.03 17.68 -21.99
N THR A 728 -23.08 17.02 -21.49
CA THR A 728 -23.07 15.61 -21.07
C THR A 728 -23.56 14.64 -22.16
N TRP A 729 -23.20 13.37 -22.00
CA TRP A 729 -23.79 12.23 -22.72
C TRP A 729 -23.90 11.00 -21.81
N GLY A 730 -24.75 10.05 -22.14
CA GLY A 730 -24.90 8.80 -21.38
C GLY A 730 -26.34 8.33 -21.28
N ASP A 731 -26.52 7.24 -20.54
CA ASP A 731 -27.78 6.50 -20.43
C ASP A 731 -28.33 6.61 -18.99
N TRP A 732 -29.58 7.05 -18.85
CA TRP A 732 -30.29 7.26 -17.59
C TRP A 732 -31.51 6.34 -17.57
N THR A 733 -31.44 5.25 -16.83
CA THR A 733 -32.43 4.17 -16.84
C THR A 733 -32.92 3.79 -15.46
N ASN A 734 -34.22 3.65 -15.26
CA ASN A 734 -34.77 3.15 -13.98
C ASN A 734 -34.33 3.98 -12.76
N ASN A 735 -34.52 5.31 -12.79
CA ASN A 735 -34.20 6.18 -11.64
C ASN A 735 -35.42 6.91 -11.11
N THR A 736 -35.41 7.23 -9.82
CA THR A 736 -36.45 8.06 -9.17
C THR A 736 -35.85 9.41 -8.80
N ILE A 737 -36.15 10.44 -9.61
CA ILE A 737 -35.73 11.82 -9.41
C ILE A 737 -36.94 12.61 -8.92
N ASP A 738 -37.07 12.79 -7.60
CA ASP A 738 -38.30 13.27 -6.95
C ASP A 738 -38.12 14.54 -6.10
N ARG A 739 -39.09 15.46 -6.11
CA ARG A 739 -39.21 16.57 -5.13
C ARG A 739 -37.97 17.44 -4.93
N ASN A 740 -37.07 17.50 -5.92
CA ASN A 740 -35.91 18.38 -5.84
C ASN A 740 -36.32 19.82 -6.19
N THR A 741 -35.68 20.79 -5.54
CA THR A 741 -36.13 22.18 -5.54
C THR A 741 -35.04 23.16 -6.00
N ALA A 742 -35.43 24.15 -6.79
CA ALA A 742 -34.59 25.24 -7.27
C ALA A 742 -35.31 26.58 -7.11
N LEU A 743 -34.60 27.71 -7.24
CA LEU A 743 -35.23 29.03 -7.21
C LEU A 743 -35.69 29.51 -8.60
N TYR A 744 -34.95 29.19 -9.66
CA TYR A 744 -35.18 29.77 -10.99
C TYR A 744 -35.55 28.75 -12.07
N ALA A 745 -35.00 27.53 -12.05
CA ALA A 745 -35.12 26.60 -13.17
C ALA A 745 -34.78 25.14 -12.79
N GLY A 746 -35.50 24.20 -13.40
CA GLY A 746 -35.18 22.76 -13.45
C GLY A 746 -35.03 22.05 -12.11
N GLY A 747 -35.98 22.23 -11.18
CA GLY A 747 -36.00 21.67 -9.83
C GLY A 747 -35.47 20.24 -9.74
N ASN A 748 -35.99 19.32 -10.55
CA ASN A 748 -35.42 17.98 -10.70
C ASN A 748 -34.20 17.97 -11.63
N VAL A 749 -34.34 18.39 -12.90
CA VAL A 749 -33.23 18.42 -13.86
C VAL A 749 -33.16 19.74 -14.64
N PHE A 750 -31.98 20.35 -14.69
CA PHE A 750 -31.63 21.42 -15.63
C PHE A 750 -30.47 20.99 -16.52
N MET A 751 -30.69 21.01 -17.85
CA MET A 751 -29.71 20.57 -18.84
C MET A 751 -29.36 21.70 -19.80
N LEU A 752 -28.17 22.28 -19.65
CA LEU A 752 -27.73 23.41 -20.47
C LEU A 752 -27.45 22.96 -21.92
N ASN A 753 -26.58 21.97 -22.08
CA ASN A 753 -26.21 21.36 -23.36
C ASN A 753 -26.20 19.83 -23.22
N ALA A 754 -26.66 19.11 -24.24
CA ALA A 754 -26.56 17.66 -24.34
C ALA A 754 -25.87 17.27 -25.66
N VAL A 755 -24.96 16.30 -25.60
CA VAL A 755 -24.31 15.74 -26.80
C VAL A 755 -25.11 14.55 -27.33
N SER A 756 -25.45 13.62 -26.45
CA SER A 756 -26.36 12.50 -26.73
C SER A 756 -26.83 11.89 -25.41
N MET A 757 -28.11 12.05 -25.06
CA MET A 757 -28.68 11.47 -23.84
C MET A 757 -29.77 10.46 -24.19
N ASP A 758 -29.80 9.33 -23.47
CA ASP A 758 -30.92 8.40 -23.48
C ASP A 758 -31.56 8.36 -22.09
N VAL A 759 -32.76 8.92 -21.95
CA VAL A 759 -33.47 9.05 -20.68
C VAL A 759 -34.73 8.20 -20.75
N ARG A 760 -34.66 7.01 -20.17
CA ARG A 760 -35.71 5.98 -20.26
C ARG A 760 -36.11 5.40 -18.91
N ASN A 761 -37.37 5.01 -18.77
CA ASN A 761 -37.82 4.24 -17.60
C ASN A 761 -37.64 4.96 -16.24
N ASN A 762 -37.54 6.30 -16.20
CA ASN A 762 -37.33 7.06 -14.97
C ASN A 762 -38.64 7.66 -14.43
N MET A 763 -38.78 7.71 -13.12
CA MET A 763 -39.73 8.61 -12.45
C MET A 763 -39.06 9.97 -12.26
N ILE A 764 -39.65 11.03 -12.82
CA ILE A 764 -39.15 12.39 -12.72
C ILE A 764 -40.31 13.24 -12.18
N THR A 765 -40.52 13.23 -10.87
CA THR A 765 -41.79 13.66 -10.26
C THR A 765 -41.68 14.85 -9.32
N TYR A 766 -42.73 15.67 -9.26
CA TYR A 766 -42.89 16.84 -8.36
C TYR A 766 -41.68 17.82 -8.27
N GLY A 767 -40.96 18.07 -9.37
CA GLY A 767 -39.83 19.03 -9.39
C GLY A 767 -40.31 20.48 -9.35
N SER A 768 -39.63 21.36 -8.60
CA SER A 768 -40.10 22.75 -8.41
C SER A 768 -38.99 23.81 -8.47
N PRO A 769 -39.07 24.82 -9.36
CA PRO A 769 -39.90 24.88 -10.55
C PRO A 769 -39.35 23.94 -11.62
N ASN A 770 -40.22 23.33 -12.42
CA ASN A 770 -39.87 22.48 -13.56
C ASN A 770 -39.26 21.11 -13.22
N GLY A 771 -39.79 20.06 -13.84
CA GLY A 771 -39.31 18.68 -13.67
C GLY A 771 -38.09 18.39 -14.54
N PHE A 772 -38.15 18.70 -15.83
CA PHE A 772 -37.05 18.41 -16.76
C PHE A 772 -36.89 19.54 -17.78
N GLN A 773 -35.81 20.31 -17.64
CA GLN A 773 -35.61 21.55 -18.39
C GLN A 773 -34.30 21.55 -19.20
N PRO A 774 -34.33 21.15 -20.48
CA PRO A 774 -33.27 21.46 -21.42
C PRO A 774 -33.34 22.90 -21.93
N SER A 775 -32.17 23.56 -21.98
CA SER A 775 -32.04 24.95 -22.45
C SER A 775 -31.59 25.04 -23.92
N MET A 776 -30.51 24.34 -24.29
CA MET A 776 -29.97 24.31 -25.66
C MET A 776 -29.68 22.89 -26.17
N ALA A 777 -30.15 21.86 -25.46
CA ALA A 777 -30.00 20.47 -25.86
C ALA A 777 -30.80 20.15 -27.14
N THR A 778 -30.21 19.35 -28.04
CA THR A 778 -30.80 19.01 -29.35
C THR A 778 -30.81 17.51 -29.66
N ASN A 779 -30.32 16.67 -28.75
CA ASN A 779 -30.19 15.22 -28.94
C ASN A 779 -30.42 14.47 -27.61
N ILE A 780 -31.67 14.50 -27.15
CA ILE A 780 -32.16 13.75 -25.98
C ILE A 780 -33.25 12.81 -26.47
N THR A 781 -33.09 11.51 -26.23
CA THR A 781 -34.19 10.54 -26.30
C THR A 781 -34.87 10.51 -24.93
N PHE A 782 -36.18 10.67 -24.89
CA PHE A 782 -36.95 10.80 -23.64
C PHE A 782 -38.24 9.98 -23.77
N GLN A 783 -38.20 8.74 -23.28
CA GLN A 783 -39.23 7.72 -23.53
C GLN A 783 -39.52 6.88 -22.28
N TYR A 784 -40.75 6.39 -22.12
CA TYR A 784 -41.13 5.52 -20.99
C TYR A 784 -40.85 6.12 -19.59
N ASN A 785 -40.83 7.44 -19.44
CA ASN A 785 -40.67 8.09 -18.13
C ASN A 785 -42.04 8.47 -17.54
N ASP A 786 -42.18 8.43 -16.22
CA ASP A 786 -43.32 9.04 -15.52
C ASP A 786 -42.97 10.45 -15.07
N CYS A 787 -43.75 11.42 -15.53
CA CYS A 787 -43.54 12.85 -15.29
C CYS A 787 -44.62 13.46 -14.38
N TYR A 788 -45.30 12.65 -13.56
CA TYR A 788 -46.36 13.12 -12.68
C TYR A 788 -45.95 14.25 -11.71
N GLY A 789 -46.90 15.13 -11.42
CA GLY A 789 -46.69 16.31 -10.58
C GLY A 789 -46.00 17.48 -11.29
N ASN A 790 -45.58 17.32 -12.54
CA ASN A 790 -45.09 18.40 -13.41
C ASN A 790 -46.17 18.77 -14.45
N THR A 791 -46.23 20.05 -14.83
CA THR A 791 -47.05 20.50 -15.97
C THR A 791 -46.35 20.24 -17.32
N PRO A 792 -47.06 20.30 -18.47
CA PRO A 792 -46.40 20.31 -19.78
C PRO A 792 -45.41 21.48 -19.94
N GLU A 793 -45.66 22.61 -19.30
CA GLU A 793 -44.74 23.75 -19.23
C GLU A 793 -43.49 23.49 -18.38
N ASP A 794 -43.54 22.51 -17.46
CA ASP A 794 -42.41 22.05 -16.63
C ASP A 794 -41.48 21.04 -17.34
N LEU A 795 -41.85 20.61 -18.55
CA LEU A 795 -41.08 19.74 -19.44
C LEU A 795 -40.69 20.48 -20.72
N THR A 796 -39.99 21.62 -20.56
CA THR A 796 -39.76 22.56 -21.66
C THR A 796 -38.98 21.92 -22.82
N VAL A 797 -39.35 22.22 -24.07
CA VAL A 797 -38.61 21.92 -25.32
C VAL A 797 -38.52 20.44 -25.71
N ILE A 798 -38.60 19.48 -24.78
CA ILE A 798 -38.88 18.08 -25.13
C ILE A 798 -40.35 17.99 -25.53
N ILE A 799 -40.64 17.32 -26.65
CA ILE A 799 -41.99 16.81 -26.91
C ILE A 799 -41.98 15.39 -26.34
N PRO A 800 -42.60 15.12 -25.18
CA PRO A 800 -42.74 13.75 -24.70
C PRO A 800 -43.56 13.01 -25.76
N ASP A 801 -43.01 11.95 -26.32
CA ASP A 801 -43.80 11.08 -27.18
C ASP A 801 -44.79 10.26 -26.34
N THR A 802 -45.65 9.51 -27.01
CA THR A 802 -46.73 8.73 -26.38
C THR A 802 -46.26 7.58 -25.49
N THR A 803 -44.95 7.38 -25.31
CA THR A 803 -44.41 6.38 -24.39
C THR A 803 -44.27 6.90 -22.96
N ASN A 804 -44.19 8.22 -22.76
CA ASN A 804 -44.11 8.82 -21.42
C ASN A 804 -45.50 8.92 -20.79
N ILE A 805 -45.57 8.78 -19.46
CA ILE A 805 -46.81 8.83 -18.70
C ILE A 805 -46.80 9.99 -17.69
N PHE A 806 -47.99 10.28 -17.14
CA PHE A 806 -48.20 11.28 -16.09
C PHE A 806 -49.24 10.70 -15.13
N ARG A 807 -48.85 9.69 -14.34
CA ARG A 807 -49.77 8.98 -13.43
C ARG A 807 -49.23 9.02 -12.01
N HIS A 808 -50.09 9.01 -11.00
CA HIS A 808 -49.62 9.19 -9.64
C HIS A 808 -48.66 8.04 -9.25
N PRO A 809 -47.41 8.31 -8.80
CA PRO A 809 -46.41 7.26 -8.60
C PRO A 809 -46.66 6.43 -7.34
N HIS A 810 -47.54 6.89 -6.44
CA HIS A 810 -47.97 6.17 -5.23
C HIS A 810 -46.81 5.50 -4.46
N TYR A 811 -45.80 6.29 -4.09
CA TYR A 811 -44.70 5.83 -3.26
C TYR A 811 -45.19 5.36 -1.88
N SER A 812 -44.53 4.35 -1.32
CA SER A 812 -44.80 3.75 0.00
C SER A 812 -44.77 4.78 1.14
N ASP A 813 -43.63 5.45 1.38
CA ASP A 813 -43.52 6.54 2.36
C ASP A 813 -42.39 7.51 1.98
N THR A 814 -42.73 8.65 1.37
CA THR A 814 -41.76 9.69 1.00
C THR A 814 -41.15 10.42 2.21
N LEU A 815 -41.75 10.37 3.40
CA LEU A 815 -41.18 10.99 4.62
C LEU A 815 -40.09 10.11 5.24
N LEU A 816 -40.17 8.79 5.04
CA LEU A 816 -39.12 7.82 5.38
C LEU A 816 -38.20 7.50 4.19
N VAL A 817 -38.38 8.20 3.06
CA VAL A 817 -37.59 8.02 1.83
C VAL A 817 -37.76 6.62 1.20
N ASP A 818 -38.88 5.95 1.50
CA ASP A 818 -39.26 4.69 0.88
C ASP A 818 -40.01 4.96 -0.45
N TYR A 819 -39.23 4.96 -1.52
CA TYR A 819 -39.67 5.22 -2.90
C TYR A 819 -40.18 3.97 -3.64
N GLN A 820 -40.41 2.86 -2.93
CA GLN A 820 -41.05 1.69 -3.52
C GLN A 820 -42.47 2.02 -3.99
N LEU A 821 -42.88 1.41 -5.10
CA LEU A 821 -44.19 1.61 -5.70
C LEU A 821 -45.24 0.81 -4.91
N SER A 822 -46.26 1.49 -4.42
CA SER A 822 -47.45 0.83 -3.85
C SER A 822 -48.52 0.61 -4.92
N LEU A 823 -49.56 -0.13 -4.54
CA LEU A 823 -50.63 -0.66 -5.37
C LEU A 823 -51.05 0.14 -6.60
N HIS A 824 -51.36 1.40 -6.39
CA HIS A 824 -52.03 2.23 -7.38
C HIS A 824 -51.06 2.96 -8.29
N SER A 825 -49.75 2.69 -8.14
CA SER A 825 -48.70 3.39 -8.87
C SER A 825 -48.93 3.30 -10.36
N GLY A 826 -48.95 4.49 -10.97
CA GLY A 826 -48.97 4.65 -12.39
C GLY A 826 -47.78 4.04 -13.12
N GLY A 827 -46.66 3.88 -12.42
CA GLY A 827 -45.39 3.37 -12.93
C GLY A 827 -45.25 1.85 -12.91
N ILE A 828 -46.20 1.11 -12.35
CA ILE A 828 -46.18 -0.37 -12.40
C ILE A 828 -46.53 -0.83 -13.83
N ASP A 829 -45.80 -1.82 -14.36
CA ASP A 829 -46.02 -2.44 -15.68
C ASP A 829 -46.09 -1.46 -16.89
N THR A 830 -45.47 -0.27 -16.80
CA THR A 830 -45.61 0.80 -17.81
C THR A 830 -44.31 1.25 -18.48
N GLY A 831 -43.20 0.60 -18.15
CA GLY A 831 -41.87 0.93 -18.67
C GLY A 831 -41.58 0.49 -20.10
N ASP A 832 -40.29 0.51 -20.46
CA ASP A 832 -39.82 0.17 -21.82
C ASP A 832 -40.15 -1.31 -22.15
N PRO A 833 -40.95 -1.60 -23.21
CA PRO A 833 -41.35 -2.97 -23.55
C PRO A 833 -40.23 -3.90 -24.02
N SER A 834 -39.00 -3.40 -24.16
CA SER A 834 -37.81 -4.24 -24.36
C SER A 834 -37.18 -4.75 -23.07
N ILE A 835 -37.66 -4.27 -21.91
CA ILE A 835 -37.21 -4.61 -20.56
C ILE A 835 -38.37 -5.31 -19.83
N SER A 836 -38.05 -6.38 -19.09
CA SER A 836 -38.99 -7.13 -18.25
C SER A 836 -38.44 -7.27 -16.84
N ASP A 837 -39.33 -7.23 -15.86
CA ASP A 837 -39.01 -7.49 -14.47
C ASP A 837 -38.96 -9.02 -14.21
N ILE A 838 -38.66 -9.42 -12.96
CA ILE A 838 -38.25 -10.80 -12.64
C ILE A 838 -39.33 -11.87 -12.87
N ASP A 839 -40.60 -11.48 -12.84
CA ASP A 839 -41.76 -12.35 -13.08
C ASP A 839 -42.13 -12.46 -14.57
N GLY A 840 -41.53 -11.62 -15.43
CA GLY A 840 -41.78 -11.56 -16.87
C GLY A 840 -42.87 -10.58 -17.30
N SER A 841 -43.28 -9.65 -16.44
CA SER A 841 -44.13 -8.53 -16.80
C SER A 841 -43.38 -7.45 -17.64
N LEU A 842 -44.00 -6.28 -17.86
CA LEU A 842 -43.28 -5.13 -18.40
C LEU A 842 -42.54 -4.44 -17.26
N SER A 843 -41.37 -3.88 -17.54
CA SER A 843 -40.59 -3.24 -16.48
C SER A 843 -41.35 -2.11 -15.76
N ASP A 844 -41.27 -2.07 -14.44
CA ASP A 844 -41.68 -0.90 -13.66
C ASP A 844 -40.80 0.32 -13.99
N ILE A 845 -41.37 1.52 -13.88
CA ILE A 845 -40.68 2.80 -14.03
C ILE A 845 -40.04 3.21 -12.69
N GLY A 846 -38.80 3.67 -12.70
CA GLY A 846 -38.11 4.23 -11.53
C GLY A 846 -37.08 3.30 -10.86
N ALA A 847 -36.56 3.74 -9.71
CA ALA A 847 -35.40 3.16 -9.01
C ALA A 847 -35.53 1.68 -8.62
N PHE A 848 -36.77 1.19 -8.49
CA PHE A 848 -37.09 -0.18 -8.09
C PHE A 848 -37.62 -1.06 -9.22
N GLY A 849 -37.73 -0.53 -10.45
CA GLY A 849 -38.01 -1.34 -11.64
C GLY A 849 -36.75 -1.78 -12.37
N GLY A 850 -36.89 -2.69 -13.33
CA GLY A 850 -35.80 -3.11 -14.20
C GLY A 850 -35.43 -4.59 -14.04
N PRO A 851 -34.51 -5.10 -14.89
CA PRO A 851 -34.25 -6.53 -15.02
C PRO A 851 -33.51 -7.10 -13.80
N GLY A 852 -34.26 -7.42 -12.75
CA GLY A 852 -33.74 -7.90 -11.46
C GLY A 852 -34.43 -7.31 -10.23
N SER A 853 -35.42 -6.41 -10.39
CA SER A 853 -36.28 -5.95 -9.31
C SER A 853 -37.01 -7.12 -8.62
N SER A 854 -37.33 -6.97 -7.32
CA SER A 854 -38.05 -8.00 -6.55
C SER A 854 -39.26 -7.44 -5.79
N SER A 855 -40.03 -6.57 -6.45
CA SER A 855 -41.40 -6.21 -6.09
C SER A 855 -42.34 -7.39 -6.41
N LEU A 856 -42.44 -8.37 -5.50
CA LEU A 856 -43.42 -9.46 -5.66
C LEU A 856 -44.84 -8.94 -5.42
N ALA A 857 -45.47 -8.40 -6.45
CA ALA A 857 -46.87 -8.03 -6.44
C ALA A 857 -47.78 -9.25 -6.15
N PRO A 858 -48.76 -9.14 -5.24
CA PRO A 858 -49.81 -10.14 -5.06
C PRO A 858 -50.59 -10.45 -6.36
N GLU A 859 -51.10 -11.69 -6.48
CA GLU A 859 -52.07 -12.03 -7.55
C GLU A 859 -53.31 -11.13 -7.47
N TYR A 860 -53.84 -10.70 -8.61
CA TYR A 860 -54.99 -9.78 -8.66
C TYR A 860 -56.35 -10.46 -8.54
N VAL A 861 -57.34 -9.67 -8.10
CA VAL A 861 -58.73 -10.11 -7.91
C VAL A 861 -59.31 -10.60 -9.24
N GLN A 862 -59.75 -11.86 -9.25
CA GLN A 862 -60.39 -12.50 -10.40
C GLN A 862 -61.92 -12.46 -10.28
N ASN A 863 -62.58 -12.45 -11.44
CA ASN A 863 -64.04 -12.61 -11.56
C ASN A 863 -64.84 -11.58 -10.75
N LEU A 864 -64.46 -10.29 -10.80
CA LEU A 864 -65.30 -9.22 -10.24
C LEU A 864 -66.60 -9.15 -11.05
N ALA A 865 -67.73 -9.39 -10.39
CA ALA A 865 -69.07 -9.25 -10.94
C ALA A 865 -69.81 -8.15 -10.19
N ALA A 866 -70.56 -7.33 -10.93
CA ALA A 866 -71.52 -6.36 -10.37
C ALA A 866 -72.93 -6.78 -10.74
N THR A 867 -73.90 -6.54 -9.87
CA THR A 867 -75.32 -6.87 -10.11
C THR A 867 -76.22 -5.89 -9.36
N ALA A 868 -77.11 -5.21 -10.06
CA ALA A 868 -78.16 -4.38 -9.48
C ALA A 868 -79.16 -5.27 -8.71
N ILE A 869 -79.19 -5.14 -7.38
CA ILE A 869 -80.06 -5.95 -6.50
C ILE A 869 -81.39 -5.24 -6.19
N ASN A 870 -81.47 -3.92 -6.39
CA ASN A 870 -82.70 -3.14 -6.36
C ASN A 870 -82.52 -1.78 -7.08
N ASP A 871 -83.60 -1.00 -7.20
CA ASP A 871 -83.68 0.31 -7.87
C ASP A 871 -82.78 1.44 -7.28
N THR A 872 -81.90 1.13 -6.32
CA THR A 872 -80.95 2.05 -5.67
C THR A 872 -79.61 1.41 -5.23
N THR A 873 -79.38 0.11 -5.49
CA THR A 873 -78.21 -0.62 -4.96
C THR A 873 -77.62 -1.62 -5.96
N ILE A 874 -76.29 -1.58 -6.11
CA ILE A 874 -75.50 -2.60 -6.81
C ILE A 874 -74.69 -3.40 -5.79
N GLU A 875 -74.74 -4.73 -5.89
CA GLU A 875 -73.86 -5.64 -5.17
C GLU A 875 -72.71 -6.06 -6.08
N ILE A 876 -71.48 -5.96 -5.58
CA ILE A 876 -70.28 -6.49 -6.24
C ILE A 876 -69.74 -7.70 -5.48
N THR A 877 -69.22 -8.69 -6.20
CA THR A 877 -68.66 -9.95 -5.67
C THR A 877 -67.44 -10.39 -6.45
N TRP A 878 -66.50 -11.09 -5.82
CA TRP A 878 -65.30 -11.64 -6.48
C TRP A 878 -64.81 -12.96 -5.86
N ASP A 879 -63.87 -13.63 -6.52
CA ASP A 879 -63.31 -14.90 -6.04
C ASP A 879 -62.43 -14.70 -4.80
N ALA A 880 -62.81 -15.30 -3.67
CA ALA A 880 -62.13 -15.18 -2.37
C ALA A 880 -60.84 -16.03 -2.23
N ARG A 881 -60.11 -16.30 -3.31
CA ARG A 881 -59.04 -17.32 -3.32
C ARG A 881 -57.66 -16.73 -3.55
N LEU A 882 -56.96 -16.42 -2.45
CA LEU A 882 -55.67 -15.74 -2.47
C LEU A 882 -54.60 -16.46 -1.63
N PRO A 883 -53.30 -16.32 -1.98
CA PRO A 883 -52.19 -16.83 -1.19
C PRO A 883 -52.04 -16.08 0.15
N GLY A 884 -51.31 -16.67 1.10
CA GLY A 884 -51.13 -16.07 2.43
C GLY A 884 -50.30 -14.79 2.36
N GLY A 885 -50.82 -13.70 2.94
CA GLY A 885 -50.16 -12.39 2.95
C GLY A 885 -51.12 -11.18 2.83
N LEU A 886 -52.40 -11.38 2.52
CA LEU A 886 -53.44 -10.33 2.38
C LEU A 886 -53.70 -9.53 3.67
N ASP A 887 -53.82 -8.20 3.56
CA ASP A 887 -54.21 -7.26 4.63
C ASP A 887 -55.58 -6.61 4.41
N TYR A 888 -55.91 -6.16 3.19
CA TYR A 888 -57.26 -5.69 2.83
C TYR A 888 -57.50 -5.62 1.30
N PHE A 889 -58.77 -5.46 0.90
CA PHE A 889 -59.17 -5.10 -0.46
C PHE A 889 -59.46 -3.59 -0.56
N ALA A 890 -59.10 -2.96 -1.67
CA ALA A 890 -59.51 -1.59 -2.00
C ALA A 890 -60.48 -1.59 -3.19
N ILE A 891 -61.55 -0.78 -3.09
CA ILE A 891 -62.69 -0.76 -4.03
C ILE A 891 -62.82 0.64 -4.62
N TYR A 892 -62.98 0.70 -5.94
CA TYR A 892 -63.11 1.93 -6.73
C TYR A 892 -64.38 1.89 -7.58
N ALA A 893 -65.02 3.03 -7.80
CA ALA A 893 -66.26 3.14 -8.57
C ALA A 893 -66.38 4.46 -9.35
N ASP A 894 -66.79 4.37 -10.62
CA ASP A 894 -67.11 5.53 -11.46
C ASP A 894 -68.32 5.24 -12.36
N SER A 895 -68.98 6.30 -12.84
CA SER A 895 -69.99 6.30 -13.90
C SER A 895 -69.49 5.83 -15.28
N SER A 896 -68.17 5.76 -15.49
CA SER A 896 -67.51 5.44 -16.76
C SER A 896 -66.83 4.06 -16.73
N GLU A 897 -67.22 3.15 -17.63
CA GLU A 897 -66.62 1.80 -17.76
C GLU A 897 -65.09 1.80 -17.91
N ASN A 898 -64.53 2.85 -18.53
CA ASN A 898 -63.12 2.98 -18.83
C ASN A 898 -62.36 3.86 -17.84
N PHE A 899 -62.90 4.08 -16.63
CA PHE A 899 -62.20 4.83 -15.60
C PHE A 899 -60.90 4.16 -15.16
N ILE A 900 -59.97 4.99 -14.67
CA ILE A 900 -58.71 4.56 -14.06
C ILE A 900 -58.87 4.80 -12.56
N PRO A 901 -58.69 3.76 -11.72
CA PRO A 901 -58.71 3.92 -10.28
C PRO A 901 -57.72 4.96 -9.75
N ASP A 902 -58.21 5.89 -8.94
CA ASP A 902 -57.43 6.92 -8.24
C ASP A 902 -58.17 7.40 -6.97
N GLU A 903 -57.61 8.35 -6.23
CA GLU A 903 -58.21 8.88 -4.99
C GLU A 903 -59.60 9.53 -5.18
N SER A 904 -59.93 10.00 -6.40
CA SER A 904 -61.21 10.68 -6.68
C SER A 904 -62.38 9.73 -6.91
N ASN A 905 -62.10 8.48 -7.26
CA ASN A 905 -63.07 7.40 -7.46
C ASN A 905 -62.88 6.22 -6.49
N PHE A 906 -62.06 6.40 -5.44
CA PHE A 906 -61.95 5.48 -4.32
C PHE A 906 -63.26 5.45 -3.51
N LEU A 907 -63.80 4.25 -3.30
CA LEU A 907 -65.08 4.04 -2.62
C LEU A 907 -64.89 3.59 -1.17
N THR A 908 -64.16 2.50 -0.94
CA THR A 908 -63.94 1.94 0.41
C THR A 908 -62.82 0.88 0.44
N THR A 909 -62.43 0.44 1.64
CA THR A 909 -61.67 -0.79 1.86
C THR A 909 -62.51 -1.85 2.56
N LEU A 910 -62.21 -3.14 2.34
CA LEU A 910 -62.79 -4.28 3.05
C LEU A 910 -61.72 -5.22 3.62
N PRO A 911 -61.96 -5.88 4.76
CA PRO A 911 -61.00 -6.79 5.38
C PRO A 911 -60.82 -8.10 4.57
N PRO A 912 -59.77 -8.89 4.86
CA PRO A 912 -59.39 -10.10 4.10
C PRO A 912 -60.46 -11.20 4.03
N ASP A 913 -61.42 -11.20 4.97
CA ASP A 913 -62.48 -12.19 5.10
C ASP A 913 -63.78 -11.81 4.36
N GLU A 914 -63.85 -10.63 3.73
CA GLU A 914 -64.98 -10.19 2.92
C GLU A 914 -64.65 -10.20 1.42
N ASN A 915 -65.54 -10.76 0.59
CA ASN A 915 -65.37 -10.84 -0.87
C ASN A 915 -66.57 -10.26 -1.66
N SER A 916 -67.30 -9.34 -1.03
CA SER A 916 -68.50 -8.71 -1.58
C SER A 916 -68.76 -7.34 -0.94
N TYR A 917 -69.28 -6.39 -1.71
CA TYR A 917 -69.68 -5.06 -1.22
C TYR A 917 -71.04 -4.64 -1.80
N GLN A 918 -71.82 -3.82 -1.08
CA GLN A 918 -73.07 -3.24 -1.57
C GLN A 918 -72.99 -1.72 -1.59
N ASP A 919 -73.06 -1.14 -2.79
CA ASP A 919 -73.04 0.30 -3.03
C ASP A 919 -74.47 0.81 -3.26
N SER A 920 -74.87 1.87 -2.56
CA SER A 920 -76.29 2.26 -2.36
C SER A 920 -76.53 3.75 -2.57
N ASP A 921 -77.82 4.15 -2.64
CA ASP A 921 -78.28 5.49 -2.99
C ASP A 921 -77.87 5.93 -4.42
N LEU A 922 -77.71 4.96 -5.31
CA LEU A 922 -77.32 5.13 -6.72
C LEU A 922 -78.52 5.48 -7.62
N ASP A 923 -78.30 6.33 -8.62
CA ASP A 923 -79.33 6.80 -9.57
C ASP A 923 -78.99 6.54 -11.06
N SER A 924 -77.88 5.84 -11.30
CA SER A 924 -77.26 5.66 -12.63
C SER A 924 -76.40 4.38 -12.67
N CYS A 925 -75.82 4.06 -13.85
CA CYS A 925 -74.92 2.92 -13.98
C CYS A 925 -73.58 3.21 -13.29
N MET A 926 -73.05 2.23 -12.56
CA MET A 926 -71.74 2.30 -11.92
C MET A 926 -70.86 1.14 -12.34
N TYR A 927 -69.57 1.42 -12.48
CA TYR A 927 -68.52 0.48 -12.86
C TYR A 927 -67.46 0.44 -11.76
N TYR A 928 -67.06 -0.77 -11.39
CA TYR A 928 -66.23 -1.05 -10.24
C TYR A 928 -64.93 -1.74 -10.63
N ARG A 929 -63.90 -1.52 -9.82
CA ARG A 929 -62.64 -2.28 -9.81
C ARG A 929 -62.22 -2.55 -8.38
N VAL A 930 -61.61 -3.72 -8.16
CA VAL A 930 -61.10 -4.14 -6.84
C VAL A 930 -59.66 -4.65 -6.99
N ASN A 931 -58.83 -4.40 -5.98
CA ASN A 931 -57.49 -4.94 -5.88
C ASN A 931 -57.07 -5.24 -4.42
N ILE A 932 -55.94 -5.92 -4.28
CA ILE A 932 -55.48 -6.58 -3.05
C ILE A 932 -54.26 -5.87 -2.49
N ILE A 933 -54.30 -5.51 -1.21
CA ILE A 933 -53.16 -5.01 -0.44
C ILE A 933 -52.64 -6.14 0.46
N ASP A 934 -51.34 -6.37 0.49
CA ASP A 934 -50.65 -7.33 1.37
C ASP A 934 -50.21 -6.69 2.70
N LEU A 935 -49.76 -7.53 3.64
CA LEU A 935 -49.29 -7.16 4.98
C LEU A 935 -48.02 -6.28 4.99
N ASN A 936 -47.42 -6.01 3.83
CA ASN A 936 -46.28 -5.12 3.64
C ASN A 936 -46.69 -3.81 2.91
N GLY A 937 -47.94 -3.67 2.48
CA GLY A 937 -48.44 -2.54 1.69
C GLY A 937 -48.23 -2.66 0.18
N TYR A 938 -47.64 -3.76 -0.31
CA TYR A 938 -47.59 -4.08 -1.74
C TYR A 938 -48.91 -4.68 -2.20
N ALA A 939 -49.11 -4.74 -3.50
CA ALA A 939 -50.44 -5.01 -3.99
C ALA A 939 -50.54 -5.31 -5.49
N SER A 940 -51.70 -5.84 -5.87
CA SER A 940 -51.93 -6.49 -7.15
C SER A 940 -52.31 -5.56 -8.31
N GLY A 941 -52.28 -6.05 -9.55
CA GLY A 941 -53.07 -5.45 -10.62
C GLY A 941 -54.56 -5.27 -10.24
N TYR A 942 -55.28 -4.43 -10.98
CA TYR A 942 -56.73 -4.30 -10.81
C TYR A 942 -57.48 -5.51 -11.37
N SER A 943 -58.64 -5.82 -10.79
CA SER A 943 -59.60 -6.75 -11.37
C SER A 943 -60.04 -6.37 -12.78
N ASN A 944 -60.74 -7.29 -13.45
CA ASN A 944 -61.63 -6.89 -14.53
C ASN A 944 -62.62 -5.82 -14.05
N VAL A 945 -63.12 -4.99 -14.97
CA VAL A 945 -64.25 -4.10 -14.67
C VAL A 945 -65.49 -4.97 -14.44
N GLY A 946 -66.22 -4.70 -13.36
CA GLY A 946 -67.58 -5.19 -13.16
C GLY A 946 -68.50 -3.99 -13.02
N GLY A 947 -69.54 -3.87 -13.84
CA GLY A 947 -70.50 -2.77 -13.75
C GLY A 947 -71.90 -3.20 -14.11
N ASP A 948 -72.89 -2.48 -13.59
CA ASP A 948 -74.31 -2.72 -13.88
C ASP A 948 -75.10 -1.40 -13.87
N CYS A 949 -76.32 -1.45 -14.39
CA CYS A 949 -77.22 -0.30 -14.55
C CYS A 949 -78.49 -0.47 -13.74
N ILE A 950 -78.87 0.58 -13.03
CA ILE A 950 -80.12 0.64 -12.28
C ILE A 950 -81.21 1.26 -13.16
N ASP A 951 -81.95 0.43 -13.92
CA ASP A 951 -83.26 0.81 -14.48
C ASP A 951 -84.15 -0.43 -14.71
N GLY A 952 -85.45 -0.29 -14.43
CA GLY A 952 -86.36 -1.42 -14.30
C GLY A 952 -87.08 -1.80 -15.59
N THR A 953 -86.73 -2.93 -16.22
CA THR A 953 -87.68 -3.88 -16.88
C THR A 953 -86.99 -5.18 -17.35
N THR A 954 -87.77 -6.22 -17.66
CA THR A 954 -87.36 -7.64 -17.60
C THR A 954 -87.21 -8.38 -18.96
N THR A 955 -86.47 -9.51 -18.92
CA THR A 955 -86.45 -10.65 -19.90
C THR A 955 -85.77 -10.41 -21.28
N ASP A 956 -85.17 -11.39 -21.99
CA ASP A 956 -85.09 -12.85 -21.82
C ASP A 956 -83.75 -13.43 -22.42
N THR A 957 -83.53 -14.72 -22.21
CA THR A 957 -82.37 -15.59 -22.51
C THR A 957 -81.79 -15.62 -23.95
N GLY A 958 -80.46 -15.79 -24.03
CA GLY A 958 -79.86 -16.87 -24.84
C GLY A 958 -78.74 -16.51 -25.83
N ASP A 959 -77.49 -16.82 -25.49
CA ASP A 959 -76.57 -17.63 -26.34
C ASP A 959 -75.30 -18.04 -25.56
N LEU A 960 -74.82 -19.28 -25.79
CA LEU A 960 -73.51 -19.75 -25.30
C LEU A 960 -72.46 -19.58 -26.42
N PRO A 961 -71.22 -19.15 -26.13
CA PRO A 961 -70.20 -18.95 -27.15
C PRO A 961 -69.82 -20.26 -27.84
N SER A 962 -69.94 -20.29 -29.17
CA SER A 962 -69.60 -21.45 -29.99
C SER A 962 -68.08 -21.63 -30.14
N TYR A 963 -67.51 -22.65 -29.52
CA TYR A 963 -66.12 -23.06 -29.76
C TYR A 963 -65.95 -23.66 -31.16
N VAL A 964 -64.73 -23.62 -31.70
CA VAL A 964 -64.37 -24.26 -32.99
C VAL A 964 -63.29 -25.32 -32.81
N ASN A 965 -63.35 -26.38 -33.61
CA ASN A 965 -62.38 -27.48 -33.59
C ASN A 965 -61.00 -27.00 -34.09
N MET A 966 -60.00 -26.91 -33.21
CA MET A 966 -58.65 -26.40 -33.55
C MET A 966 -57.55 -27.03 -32.68
N LEU A 967 -56.39 -27.31 -33.27
CA LEU A 967 -55.14 -27.54 -32.55
C LEU A 967 -54.24 -26.31 -32.74
N ALA A 968 -53.89 -25.61 -31.67
CA ALA A 968 -52.99 -24.46 -31.73
C ALA A 968 -51.53 -24.92 -31.94
N GLN A 969 -50.64 -23.98 -32.29
CA GLN A 969 -49.21 -24.26 -32.19
C GLN A 969 -48.81 -24.26 -30.72
N ASN A 970 -47.98 -25.22 -30.31
CA ASN A 970 -47.49 -25.30 -28.93
C ASN A 970 -46.54 -24.12 -28.62
N TYR A 971 -46.51 -23.68 -27.37
CA TYR A 971 -45.61 -22.62 -26.91
C TYR A 971 -44.90 -23.00 -25.60
N PRO A 972 -43.57 -22.77 -25.49
CA PRO A 972 -42.64 -22.34 -26.55
C PRO A 972 -42.48 -23.39 -27.66
N ASN A 973 -41.99 -22.98 -28.85
CA ASN A 973 -41.63 -23.88 -29.96
C ASN A 973 -40.64 -23.21 -30.95
N PRO A 974 -39.35 -23.62 -31.02
CA PRO A 974 -38.75 -24.75 -30.31
C PRO A 974 -38.79 -24.58 -28.78
N PHE A 975 -38.75 -25.70 -28.05
CA PHE A 975 -38.74 -25.71 -26.59
C PHE A 975 -37.61 -26.58 -26.05
N ASN A 976 -37.11 -26.20 -24.87
CA ASN A 976 -36.32 -27.05 -23.99
C ASN A 976 -37.10 -27.22 -22.66
N GLY A 977 -37.02 -28.39 -22.04
CA GLY A 977 -37.81 -28.70 -20.84
C GLY A 977 -39.28 -29.01 -21.12
N ASN A 978 -40.15 -28.00 -21.14
CA ASN A 978 -41.61 -28.14 -21.19
C ASN A 978 -42.27 -27.22 -22.24
N THR A 979 -43.45 -27.60 -22.73
CA THR A 979 -44.25 -26.78 -23.66
C THR A 979 -45.73 -27.08 -23.52
N THR A 980 -46.57 -26.08 -23.77
CA THR A 980 -48.03 -26.17 -23.64
C THR A 980 -48.68 -26.33 -25.02
N ILE A 981 -49.53 -27.34 -25.15
CA ILE A 981 -50.31 -27.69 -26.34
C ILE A 981 -51.77 -27.33 -26.06
N THR A 982 -52.26 -26.29 -26.72
CA THR A 982 -53.67 -25.85 -26.63
C THR A 982 -54.47 -26.46 -27.79
N TYR A 983 -55.66 -26.98 -27.51
CA TYR A 983 -56.64 -27.36 -28.51
C TYR A 983 -58.06 -26.97 -28.06
N SER A 984 -59.00 -26.85 -28.99
CA SER A 984 -60.41 -26.65 -28.70
C SER A 984 -61.28 -27.61 -29.49
N ILE A 985 -62.44 -27.98 -28.91
CA ILE A 985 -63.49 -28.73 -29.59
C ILE A 985 -64.83 -28.00 -29.52
N ALA A 986 -65.58 -28.04 -30.61
CA ALA A 986 -66.83 -27.32 -30.85
C ALA A 986 -68.06 -27.99 -30.22
N SER A 987 -67.97 -29.30 -30.01
CA SER A 987 -69.04 -30.15 -29.48
C SER A 987 -68.42 -31.27 -28.63
N PRO A 988 -69.16 -31.86 -27.69
CA PRO A 988 -68.64 -32.95 -26.86
C PRO A 988 -68.21 -34.15 -27.70
N ALA A 989 -66.98 -34.62 -27.50
CA ALA A 989 -66.35 -35.66 -28.32
C ALA A 989 -65.22 -36.38 -27.56
N ARG A 990 -64.82 -37.57 -28.02
CA ARG A 990 -63.67 -38.29 -27.46
C ARG A 990 -62.36 -37.77 -28.05
N VAL A 991 -61.56 -37.08 -27.25
CA VAL A 991 -60.30 -36.50 -27.68
C VAL A 991 -59.13 -37.45 -27.44
N VAL A 992 -58.33 -37.66 -28.48
CA VAL A 992 -57.10 -38.44 -28.48
C VAL A 992 -55.94 -37.56 -28.98
N LEU A 993 -55.03 -37.16 -28.07
CA LEU A 993 -53.85 -36.34 -28.37
C LEU A 993 -52.57 -37.16 -28.22
N LYS A 994 -51.80 -37.31 -29.31
CA LYS A 994 -50.63 -38.20 -29.41
C LYS A 994 -49.45 -37.50 -30.10
N ILE A 995 -48.23 -37.77 -29.64
CA ILE A 995 -46.95 -37.31 -30.21
C ILE A 995 -46.29 -38.44 -31.00
N TYR A 996 -45.79 -38.14 -32.19
CA TYR A 996 -45.10 -39.07 -33.09
C TYR A 996 -43.73 -38.52 -33.52
N ASP A 997 -42.81 -39.41 -33.92
CA ASP A 997 -41.55 -39.01 -34.57
C ASP A 997 -41.69 -38.81 -36.09
N THR A 998 -40.61 -38.42 -36.76
CA THR A 998 -40.56 -38.22 -38.21
C THR A 998 -40.77 -39.49 -39.04
N ALA A 999 -40.68 -40.68 -38.44
CA ALA A 999 -41.00 -41.96 -39.07
C ALA A 999 -42.46 -42.39 -38.81
N GLY A 1000 -43.25 -41.58 -38.11
CA GLY A 1000 -44.65 -41.87 -37.76
C GLY A 1000 -44.82 -42.85 -36.59
N ARG A 1001 -43.77 -43.13 -35.82
CA ARG A 1001 -43.85 -44.01 -34.64
C ARG A 1001 -44.39 -43.23 -33.44
N LEU A 1002 -45.28 -43.84 -32.67
CA LEU A 1002 -45.87 -43.24 -31.47
C LEU A 1002 -44.82 -43.08 -30.37
N ILE A 1003 -44.68 -41.84 -29.87
CA ILE A 1003 -43.73 -41.46 -28.82
C ILE A 1003 -44.45 -41.32 -27.47
N ARG A 1004 -45.54 -40.54 -27.43
CA ARG A 1004 -46.29 -40.26 -26.20
C ARG A 1004 -47.78 -40.18 -26.51
N THR A 1005 -48.63 -40.76 -25.65
CA THR A 1005 -50.04 -40.38 -25.57
C THR A 1005 -50.20 -39.39 -24.43
N LEU A 1006 -50.79 -38.23 -24.73
CA LEU A 1006 -50.99 -37.15 -23.78
C LEU A 1006 -52.44 -37.14 -23.28
N GLU A 1007 -53.40 -37.50 -24.13
CA GLU A 1007 -54.81 -37.61 -23.76
C GLU A 1007 -55.53 -38.67 -24.60
N ASP A 1008 -56.51 -39.35 -23.98
CA ASP A 1008 -57.42 -40.32 -24.62
C ASP A 1008 -58.68 -40.44 -23.72
N ARG A 1009 -59.58 -39.44 -23.78
CA ARG A 1009 -60.81 -39.37 -22.97
C ARG A 1009 -61.89 -38.48 -23.59
N ASP A 1010 -63.11 -38.60 -23.09
CA ASP A 1010 -64.25 -37.78 -23.48
C ASP A 1010 -64.13 -36.35 -22.88
N ARG A 1011 -64.55 -35.35 -23.66
CA ARG A 1011 -64.47 -33.91 -23.34
C ARG A 1011 -65.71 -33.18 -23.85
N GLU A 1012 -66.12 -32.12 -23.16
CA GLU A 1012 -67.21 -31.22 -23.55
C GLU A 1012 -66.73 -30.16 -24.55
N ALA A 1013 -67.65 -29.36 -25.12
CA ALA A 1013 -67.26 -28.22 -25.95
C ALA A 1013 -66.45 -27.19 -25.12
N GLY A 1014 -65.30 -26.77 -25.62
CA GLY A 1014 -64.38 -25.90 -24.89
C GLY A 1014 -62.96 -25.87 -25.43
N GLN A 1015 -62.11 -25.04 -24.81
CA GLN A 1015 -60.66 -24.99 -25.04
C GLN A 1015 -59.92 -25.64 -23.87
N TYR A 1016 -58.86 -26.38 -24.19
CA TYR A 1016 -58.09 -27.21 -23.27
C TYR A 1016 -56.59 -27.03 -23.53
N GLN A 1017 -55.80 -27.09 -22.45
CA GLN A 1017 -54.34 -27.03 -22.50
C GLN A 1017 -53.72 -28.29 -21.89
N ILE A 1018 -52.64 -28.78 -22.51
CA ILE A 1018 -51.88 -29.96 -22.05
C ILE A 1018 -50.39 -29.74 -22.23
N HIS A 1019 -49.61 -30.04 -21.20
CA HIS A 1019 -48.16 -29.90 -21.24
C HIS A 1019 -47.45 -31.17 -21.75
N TRP A 1020 -46.36 -31.00 -22.49
CA TRP A 1020 -45.44 -32.09 -22.84
C TRP A 1020 -43.98 -31.70 -22.52
N ASN A 1021 -43.32 -32.56 -21.75
CA ASN A 1021 -41.98 -32.34 -21.21
C ASN A 1021 -40.87 -33.10 -21.95
N GLY A 1022 -41.03 -33.31 -23.27
CA GLY A 1022 -40.02 -33.98 -24.09
C GLY A 1022 -39.76 -35.45 -23.73
N LYS A 1023 -40.71 -36.16 -23.11
CA LYS A 1023 -40.56 -37.58 -22.70
C LYS A 1023 -41.51 -38.52 -23.44
N ASP A 1024 -41.07 -39.77 -23.63
CA ASP A 1024 -41.87 -40.86 -24.21
C ASP A 1024 -42.87 -41.46 -23.20
N ASN A 1025 -43.68 -42.44 -23.62
CA ASN A 1025 -44.64 -43.14 -22.74
C ASN A 1025 -43.98 -43.87 -21.56
N ALA A 1026 -42.69 -44.24 -21.65
CA ALA A 1026 -41.91 -44.84 -20.56
C ALA A 1026 -41.19 -43.77 -19.70
N ALA A 1027 -41.57 -42.50 -19.83
CA ALA A 1027 -40.99 -41.33 -19.16
C ALA A 1027 -39.50 -41.07 -19.45
N ARG A 1028 -38.96 -41.65 -20.55
CA ARG A 1028 -37.58 -41.42 -20.98
C ARG A 1028 -37.50 -40.16 -21.86
N PRO A 1029 -36.48 -39.30 -21.73
CA PRO A 1029 -36.30 -38.15 -22.61
C PRO A 1029 -36.15 -38.60 -24.08
N VAL A 1030 -36.77 -37.87 -24.99
CA VAL A 1030 -36.60 -38.07 -26.43
C VAL A 1030 -35.36 -37.32 -26.93
N ALA A 1031 -34.92 -37.59 -28.16
CA ALA A 1031 -33.77 -36.89 -28.75
C ALA A 1031 -34.17 -35.49 -29.25
N SER A 1032 -33.23 -34.53 -29.28
CA SER A 1032 -33.44 -33.24 -29.95
C SER A 1032 -33.83 -33.48 -31.42
N GLY A 1033 -34.89 -32.82 -31.89
CA GLY A 1033 -35.39 -33.05 -33.23
C GLY A 1033 -36.84 -32.63 -33.45
N VAL A 1034 -37.35 -32.96 -34.64
CA VAL A 1034 -38.72 -32.69 -35.06
C VAL A 1034 -39.63 -33.85 -34.66
N TYR A 1035 -40.75 -33.51 -34.04
CA TYR A 1035 -41.85 -34.42 -33.73
C TYR A 1035 -43.16 -33.84 -34.27
N PHE A 1036 -44.22 -34.65 -34.23
CA PHE A 1036 -45.55 -34.27 -34.71
C PHE A 1036 -46.59 -34.56 -33.63
N MET A 1037 -47.27 -33.51 -33.16
CA MET A 1037 -48.42 -33.63 -32.28
C MET A 1037 -49.69 -33.75 -33.12
N ARG A 1038 -50.53 -34.74 -32.82
CA ARG A 1038 -51.75 -35.04 -33.55
C ARG A 1038 -52.92 -35.21 -32.59
N VAL A 1039 -53.97 -34.42 -32.80
CA VAL A 1039 -55.26 -34.55 -32.12
C VAL A 1039 -56.26 -35.22 -33.05
N ALA A 1040 -57.10 -36.08 -32.49
CA ALA A 1040 -58.27 -36.64 -33.15
C ALA A 1040 -59.47 -36.60 -32.20
N ALA A 1041 -60.62 -36.11 -32.69
CA ALA A 1041 -61.91 -36.13 -32.00
C ALA A 1041 -63.01 -36.26 -33.07
N ASP A 1042 -63.65 -37.42 -33.16
CA ASP A 1042 -64.56 -37.80 -34.26
C ASP A 1042 -63.97 -37.47 -35.64
N ASP A 1043 -64.64 -36.64 -36.45
CA ASP A 1043 -64.18 -36.21 -37.78
C ASP A 1043 -63.03 -35.18 -37.74
N PHE A 1044 -62.80 -34.53 -36.58
CA PHE A 1044 -61.72 -33.56 -36.42
C PHE A 1044 -60.37 -34.24 -36.25
N ASN A 1045 -59.45 -34.00 -37.18
CA ASN A 1045 -58.10 -34.56 -37.14
C ASN A 1045 -57.07 -33.53 -37.61
N GLN A 1046 -56.21 -33.06 -36.70
CA GLN A 1046 -55.15 -32.09 -37.03
C GLN A 1046 -53.80 -32.56 -36.49
N THR A 1047 -52.76 -32.33 -37.29
CA THR A 1047 -51.36 -32.61 -36.93
C THR A 1047 -50.53 -31.35 -37.10
N LYS A 1048 -49.71 -31.00 -36.09
CA LYS A 1048 -48.76 -29.88 -36.13
C LYS A 1048 -47.35 -30.34 -35.81
N LYS A 1049 -46.38 -29.68 -36.44
CA LYS A 1049 -44.94 -29.88 -36.20
C LYS A 1049 -44.54 -29.24 -34.88
N ILE A 1050 -43.75 -29.94 -34.08
CA ILE A 1050 -43.24 -29.49 -32.79
C ILE A 1050 -41.74 -29.81 -32.74
N VAL A 1051 -40.90 -28.86 -32.31
CA VAL A 1051 -39.44 -28.95 -32.35
C VAL A 1051 -38.90 -28.96 -30.93
N TYR A 1052 -38.31 -30.08 -30.52
CA TYR A 1052 -37.69 -30.21 -29.22
C TYR A 1052 -36.18 -30.02 -29.33
N LEU A 1053 -35.64 -29.13 -28.51
CA LEU A 1053 -34.20 -28.91 -28.36
C LEU A 1053 -33.84 -29.30 -26.93
N ARG A 1054 -33.08 -30.38 -26.79
CA ARG A 1054 -32.42 -30.77 -25.54
C ARG A 1054 -31.00 -30.24 -25.51
#